data_AF-A0A1Q3SST7-F1
#
_entry.id   AF-A0A1Q3SST7-F1
#
_cell.length_a   1.000
_cell.length_b   1.000
_cell.length_c   1.000
_cell.angle_alpha   90.00
_cell.angle_beta   90.00
_cell.angle_gamma   90.00
#
_symmetry.space_group_name_H-M   'P 1'
#
loop_
_entity.id
_entity.type
_entity.pdbx_description
1 polymer ?
#
loop_
_entity_poly.entity_id
_entity_poly.type
_entity_poly.pdbx_seq_one_letter_code
_entity_poly.pdbx_strand_id
1 'polypeptide(L)'
;MPVKTTNEIEALYDACIFGETENIDRILGEDDLKEYGAKNLQKAVMFAANQKDKKIAVQLLSNKIIVDEINTLKNSMTPLMIAIDYGLGSNVIDELILSSNLDAVDDYGLSALMYAIMKGDLNLVKKLDMTDKSISDNDSNSLLLTAVKSGNIDIVDYLLDTRSIPELTLTNYEGKTALHVAAEENHIDVLKLLIKDPIFKSQLNTKDIYGRTPLDIALEQKSDDCIQLLERQTNKNETFAKNSTYGKPLTQLGQSVLNNKVAQYLTLHGQDSRQILQYGGNCSGWAFLFHIYIAAGREDDFYEMLGCIESWDGSMESLNNTQLPLSLKGKYKDLEDFFLHITNDLVIFQFTTDITKELQLGWTQESRVEQYALVRDFSVGHELKAVFNHTFDSMSQEQLTEMLAFYSRWPGAHFDIGGGKHATSLYIMPDGKFKYYDPNLKNKMKIIDSAEELSDYIVKTKYKHIDMINDGKFSISFDAYKFYKSLDKIPELEKPLTTEQHKKYSPNGLTPLHYAVMENDLEKAHKLMQDHPNLINELDAFGNSAFEYIGLMSNINFNMLDLFAQSGKVDLNSILCKLIKAKKNLPFIKAIANQPALDINQPHEQSKSILLFALNEYDLDVFSRTEIIQILLQHPNIDINKKNNRGKSPLMLALKYKVNPDVIKLFLSRPELQTNIADDKNKTALYYAIKSGYDIDIIQSILQLSLKEKSYKELYDSTTLKEAIKNRNLELYSMLLEAGATLDGQILFDALESFSYTPEVIEMLSKYNIDINAKNEDGETPLMVALEDEVSPETIKLLLSNPTLRADVTDDNDETALQHAIDNGYSLEIIQTILQLSLQEKPYAELYSPSLLGNAIDNNNIELINLFLEYGAILNEEAIYNTEDEKTRDHIQGWRLYHAIIKNDLQEVHKILRACPQALNIPTYQGFTPCEIAIEKENIDPLILSTLLSSPHLDLQRKNKKGKTLLHYAIQNEVSIDVFSLLLKNPNIDLNIIDNFERPPVDSP
;
A
#
# COMPACT_ATOMS: atom_id res chain seq x y z
N MET A 1 -2.36 -22.39 24.01
CA MET A 1 -2.22 -23.28 22.84
C MET A 1 -1.32 -22.58 21.85
N PRO A 2 -0.28 -23.23 21.30
CA PRO A 2 0.52 -22.61 20.25
C PRO A 2 -0.37 -22.45 19.02
N VAL A 3 -0.44 -21.23 18.48
CA VAL A 3 -1.10 -20.95 17.20
C VAL A 3 -0.30 -21.69 16.13
N LYS A 4 -0.89 -22.73 15.52
CA LYS A 4 -0.30 -23.45 14.38
C LYS A 4 0.03 -22.45 13.27
N THR A 5 1.15 -22.67 12.60
CA THR A 5 1.62 -21.78 11.52
C THR A 5 0.67 -21.86 10.32
N THR A 6 0.59 -20.81 9.49
CA THR A 6 -0.30 -20.76 8.30
C THR A 6 -0.10 -21.97 7.38
N ASN A 7 1.12 -22.52 7.31
CA ASN A 7 1.47 -23.69 6.51
C ASN A 7 0.84 -25.00 7.04
N GLU A 8 0.54 -25.11 8.34
CA GLU A 8 -0.09 -26.31 8.90
C GLU A 8 -1.59 -26.36 8.61
N ILE A 9 -2.24 -25.20 8.42
CA ILE A 9 -3.66 -25.09 8.07
C ILE A 9 -3.92 -25.55 6.62
N GLU A 10 -2.95 -25.43 5.72
CA GLU A 10 -3.07 -25.86 4.31
C GLU A 10 -2.65 -27.33 4.10
N ALA A 11 -2.07 -27.99 5.11
CA ALA A 11 -1.49 -29.33 4.99
C ALA A 11 -2.48 -30.41 4.50
N LEU A 12 -3.75 -30.36 4.91
CA LEU A 12 -4.77 -31.30 4.43
C LEU A 12 -5.10 -31.08 2.95
N TYR A 13 -5.17 -29.81 2.52
CA TYR A 13 -5.42 -29.46 1.13
C TYR A 13 -4.25 -29.91 0.23
N ASP A 14 -3.02 -29.66 0.66
CA ASP A 14 -1.81 -30.12 -0.03
C ASP A 14 -1.72 -31.65 -0.10
N ALA A 15 -2.02 -32.35 0.99
CA ALA A 15 -2.07 -33.82 0.99
C ALA A 15 -3.11 -34.36 -0.01
N CYS A 16 -4.24 -33.65 -0.20
CA CYS A 16 -5.21 -33.97 -1.24
C CYS A 16 -4.68 -33.68 -2.66
N ILE A 17 -3.86 -32.64 -2.85
CA ILE A 17 -3.18 -32.33 -4.13
C ILE A 17 -2.23 -33.46 -4.52
N PHE A 18 -1.38 -33.88 -3.58
CA PHE A 18 -0.32 -34.86 -3.85
C PHE A 18 -0.80 -36.31 -3.75
N GLY A 19 -2.04 -36.55 -3.31
CA GLY A 19 -2.62 -37.89 -3.19
C GLY A 19 -1.97 -38.74 -2.10
N GLU A 20 -1.47 -38.11 -1.04
CA GLU A 20 -0.69 -38.74 0.02
C GLU A 20 -1.61 -39.42 1.05
N THR A 21 -2.09 -40.62 0.74
CA THR A 21 -3.09 -41.34 1.54
C THR A 21 -2.65 -41.57 2.99
N GLU A 22 -1.37 -41.86 3.24
CA GLU A 22 -0.84 -42.04 4.61
C GLU A 22 -0.89 -40.75 5.43
N ASN A 23 -0.63 -39.60 4.80
CA ASN A 23 -0.72 -38.31 5.47
C ASN A 23 -2.17 -37.91 5.74
N ILE A 24 -3.09 -38.24 4.82
CA ILE A 24 -4.52 -38.04 5.02
C ILE A 24 -5.02 -38.91 6.18
N ASP A 25 -4.66 -40.20 6.23
CA ASP A 25 -5.00 -41.11 7.33
C ASP A 25 -4.49 -40.59 8.68
N ARG A 26 -3.24 -40.09 8.70
CA ARG A 26 -2.63 -39.51 9.89
C ARG A 26 -3.39 -38.26 10.36
N ILE A 27 -3.69 -37.33 9.46
CA ILE A 27 -4.41 -36.08 9.77
C ILE A 27 -5.82 -36.37 10.26
N LEU A 28 -6.52 -37.34 9.66
CA LEU A 28 -7.87 -37.74 10.08
C LEU A 28 -7.91 -38.40 11.47
N GLY A 29 -6.77 -38.88 11.98
CA GLY A 29 -6.62 -39.43 13.33
C GLY A 29 -6.28 -38.40 14.41
N GLU A 30 -6.11 -37.13 14.07
CA GLU A 30 -5.84 -36.05 15.03
C GLU A 30 -7.13 -35.50 15.67
N ASP A 31 -7.11 -35.20 16.97
CA ASP A 31 -8.27 -34.65 17.70
C ASP A 31 -8.59 -33.18 17.34
N ASP A 32 -7.65 -32.48 16.71
CA ASP A 32 -7.68 -31.01 16.50
C ASP A 32 -8.11 -30.58 15.08
N LEU A 33 -8.87 -31.42 14.35
CA LEU A 33 -9.32 -31.12 12.97
C LEU A 33 -10.09 -29.79 12.83
N LYS A 34 -10.67 -29.27 13.92
CA LYS A 34 -11.36 -27.97 13.95
C LYS A 34 -10.42 -26.78 13.69
N GLU A 35 -9.13 -26.92 14.00
CA GLU A 35 -8.15 -25.84 13.85
C GLU A 35 -7.84 -25.51 12.38
N TYR A 36 -8.14 -26.43 11.45
CA TYR A 36 -7.96 -26.20 10.01
C TYR A 36 -8.98 -25.20 9.42
N GLY A 37 -10.10 -24.99 10.12
CA GLY A 37 -11.17 -24.08 9.72
C GLY A 37 -12.07 -24.64 8.61
N ALA A 38 -13.38 -24.49 8.80
CA ALA A 38 -14.41 -25.08 7.94
C ALA A 38 -14.26 -24.78 6.44
N LYS A 39 -13.84 -23.56 6.05
CA LYS A 39 -13.63 -23.21 4.63
C LYS A 39 -12.48 -24.00 3.98
N ASN A 40 -11.41 -24.27 4.71
CA ASN A 40 -10.27 -25.00 4.16
C ASN A 40 -10.58 -26.50 4.07
N LEU A 41 -11.29 -27.03 5.07
CA LEU A 41 -11.82 -28.39 5.03
C LEU A 41 -12.75 -28.59 3.82
N GLN A 42 -13.68 -27.65 3.59
CA GLN A 42 -14.58 -27.69 2.43
C GLN A 42 -13.80 -27.67 1.11
N LYS A 43 -12.79 -26.78 0.97
CA LYS A 43 -11.92 -26.73 -0.22
C LYS A 43 -11.19 -28.05 -0.47
N ALA A 44 -10.63 -28.67 0.58
CA ALA A 44 -9.94 -29.96 0.47
C ALA A 44 -10.88 -31.06 -0.02
N VAL A 45 -12.10 -31.12 0.54
CA VAL A 45 -13.14 -32.07 0.12
C VAL A 45 -13.53 -31.84 -1.35
N MET A 46 -13.82 -30.60 -1.76
CA MET A 46 -14.21 -30.29 -3.14
C MET A 46 -13.10 -30.61 -4.14
N PHE A 47 -11.85 -30.31 -3.79
CA PHE A 47 -10.70 -30.66 -4.62
C PHE A 47 -10.59 -32.18 -4.78
N ALA A 48 -10.62 -32.93 -3.68
CA ALA A 48 -10.61 -34.39 -3.71
C ALA A 48 -11.80 -34.97 -4.50
N ALA A 49 -12.97 -34.33 -4.44
CA ALA A 49 -14.19 -34.76 -5.13
C ALA A 49 -14.10 -34.56 -6.65
N ASN A 50 -13.32 -33.57 -7.10
CA ASN A 50 -13.05 -33.29 -8.51
C ASN A 50 -12.01 -34.24 -9.13
N GLN A 51 -11.28 -35.01 -8.31
CA GLN A 51 -10.27 -35.94 -8.80
C GLN A 51 -10.91 -37.17 -9.47
N LYS A 52 -10.13 -37.83 -10.35
CA LYS A 52 -10.57 -39.05 -11.04
C LYS A 52 -10.82 -40.21 -10.06
N ASP A 53 -9.99 -40.36 -9.03
CA ASP A 53 -10.20 -41.31 -7.93
C ASP A 53 -10.82 -40.58 -6.73
N LYS A 54 -12.13 -40.75 -6.57
CA LYS A 54 -12.96 -40.06 -5.56
C LYS A 54 -12.88 -40.67 -4.16
N LYS A 55 -12.04 -41.70 -3.96
CA LYS A 55 -11.90 -42.38 -2.65
C LYS A 55 -11.49 -41.45 -1.53
N ILE A 56 -10.61 -40.49 -1.79
CA ILE A 56 -10.19 -39.51 -0.79
C ILE A 56 -11.39 -38.65 -0.36
N ALA A 57 -12.19 -38.17 -1.31
CA ALA A 57 -13.38 -37.39 -1.00
C ALA A 57 -14.40 -38.19 -0.16
N VAL A 58 -14.61 -39.46 -0.51
CA VAL A 58 -15.42 -40.40 0.29
C VAL A 58 -14.87 -40.53 1.70
N GLN A 59 -13.56 -40.73 1.84
CA GLN A 59 -12.91 -40.88 3.12
C GLN A 59 -13.02 -39.62 4.01
N LEU A 60 -12.82 -38.43 3.43
CA LEU A 60 -12.99 -37.16 4.14
C LEU A 60 -14.43 -36.95 4.60
N LEU A 61 -15.41 -37.26 3.74
CA LEU A 61 -16.83 -37.10 4.05
C LEU A 61 -17.39 -38.17 4.99
N SER A 62 -16.69 -39.28 5.19
CA SER A 62 -17.00 -40.25 6.26
C SER A 62 -16.47 -39.80 7.63
N ASN A 63 -15.66 -38.74 7.72
CA ASN A 63 -15.21 -38.19 9.00
C ASN A 63 -16.23 -37.20 9.57
N LYS A 64 -16.82 -37.53 10.72
CA LYS A 64 -17.85 -36.72 11.36
C LYS A 64 -17.40 -35.30 11.71
N ILE A 65 -16.15 -35.10 12.13
CA ILE A 65 -15.65 -33.77 12.50
C ILE A 65 -15.61 -32.86 11.26
N ILE A 66 -15.14 -33.39 10.13
CA ILE A 66 -15.11 -32.64 8.86
C ILE A 66 -16.53 -32.26 8.43
N VAL A 67 -17.47 -33.21 8.47
CA VAL A 67 -18.87 -32.98 8.13
C VAL A 67 -19.50 -31.90 9.03
N ASP A 68 -19.33 -32.03 10.35
CA ASP A 68 -19.87 -31.10 11.33
C ASP A 68 -19.29 -29.69 11.15
N GLU A 69 -17.98 -29.56 10.91
CA GLU A 69 -17.33 -28.26 10.67
C GLU A 69 -17.80 -27.62 9.37
N ILE A 70 -17.86 -28.35 8.25
CA ILE A 70 -18.35 -27.79 6.97
C ILE A 70 -19.81 -27.32 7.12
N ASN A 71 -20.65 -28.07 7.87
CA ASN A 71 -22.03 -27.68 8.15
C ASN A 71 -22.16 -26.39 8.98
N THR A 72 -21.09 -25.90 9.62
CA THR A 72 -21.10 -24.58 10.29
C THR A 72 -21.02 -23.41 9.31
N LEU A 73 -20.62 -23.64 8.05
CA LEU A 73 -20.57 -22.61 7.03
C LEU A 73 -21.99 -22.19 6.64
N LYS A 74 -22.32 -20.93 6.88
CA LYS A 74 -23.58 -20.35 6.41
C LYS A 74 -23.54 -20.14 4.90
N ASN A 75 -24.64 -20.45 4.23
CA ASN A 75 -24.88 -20.23 2.80
C ASN A 75 -23.78 -20.83 1.90
N SER A 76 -23.20 -21.98 2.24
CA SER A 76 -22.17 -22.62 1.41
C SER A 76 -22.53 -24.07 1.13
N MET A 77 -21.84 -24.73 0.18
CA MET A 77 -22.15 -26.12 -0.16
C MET A 77 -21.98 -27.04 1.05
N THR A 78 -23.03 -27.75 1.42
CA THR A 78 -22.97 -28.77 2.48
C THR A 78 -22.20 -30.01 2.00
N PRO A 79 -21.71 -30.85 2.91
CA PRO A 79 -21.14 -32.15 2.57
C PRO A 79 -22.05 -32.98 1.66
N LEU A 80 -23.36 -32.96 1.91
CA LEU A 80 -24.35 -33.66 1.09
C LEU A 80 -24.42 -33.07 -0.33
N MET A 81 -24.45 -31.74 -0.48
CA MET A 81 -24.44 -31.10 -1.79
C MET A 81 -23.18 -31.44 -2.58
N ILE A 82 -22.01 -31.42 -1.94
CA ILE A 82 -20.74 -31.80 -2.58
C ILE A 82 -20.80 -33.27 -3.02
N ALA A 83 -21.29 -34.18 -2.16
CA ALA A 83 -21.40 -35.58 -2.51
C ALA A 83 -22.32 -35.84 -3.71
N ILE A 84 -23.44 -35.10 -3.81
CA ILE A 84 -24.38 -35.20 -4.93
C ILE A 84 -23.79 -34.58 -6.19
N ASP A 85 -23.25 -33.36 -6.11
CA ASP A 85 -22.77 -32.62 -7.27
C ASP A 85 -21.61 -33.35 -7.97
N TYR A 86 -20.68 -33.86 -7.17
CA TYR A 86 -19.53 -34.61 -7.66
C TYR A 86 -19.78 -36.11 -7.79
N GLY A 87 -20.95 -36.64 -7.43
CA GLY A 87 -21.30 -38.05 -7.57
C GLY A 87 -20.35 -38.99 -6.83
N LEU A 88 -20.24 -38.83 -5.50
CA LEU A 88 -19.29 -39.56 -4.63
C LEU A 88 -19.75 -40.96 -4.18
N GLY A 89 -20.85 -41.47 -4.76
CA GLY A 89 -21.36 -42.84 -4.52
C GLY A 89 -22.49 -42.92 -3.50
N SER A 90 -23.38 -43.91 -3.67
CA SER A 90 -24.65 -44.00 -2.93
C SER A 90 -24.49 -44.16 -1.42
N ASN A 91 -23.45 -44.84 -0.94
CA ASN A 91 -23.27 -45.12 0.48
C ASN A 91 -23.00 -43.85 1.28
N VAL A 92 -22.12 -42.97 0.79
CA VAL A 92 -21.80 -41.69 1.45
C VAL A 92 -23.00 -40.76 1.41
N ILE A 93 -23.72 -40.72 0.27
CA ILE A 93 -24.95 -39.92 0.14
C ILE A 93 -26.01 -40.40 1.15
N ASP A 94 -26.24 -41.71 1.24
CA ASP A 94 -27.24 -42.27 2.17
C ASP A 94 -26.90 -41.99 3.64
N GLU A 95 -25.61 -42.03 4.01
CA GLU A 95 -25.16 -41.66 5.36
C GLU A 95 -25.37 -40.16 5.63
N LEU A 96 -24.96 -39.29 4.71
CA LEU A 96 -25.10 -37.84 4.85
C LEU A 96 -26.57 -37.40 4.88
N ILE A 97 -27.48 -38.09 4.18
CA ILE A 97 -28.92 -37.80 4.24
C ILE A 97 -29.46 -37.96 5.67
N LEU A 98 -28.98 -38.96 6.42
CA LEU A 98 -29.45 -39.23 7.78
C LEU A 98 -28.94 -38.21 8.80
N SER A 99 -27.85 -37.50 8.50
CA SER A 99 -27.17 -36.60 9.44
C SER A 99 -27.19 -35.11 9.06
N SER A 100 -27.71 -34.75 7.88
CA SER A 100 -27.64 -33.37 7.36
C SER A 100 -28.97 -32.62 7.49
N ASN A 101 -28.90 -31.29 7.58
CA ASN A 101 -30.04 -30.44 7.29
C ASN A 101 -30.29 -30.44 5.77
N LEU A 102 -31.34 -31.13 5.34
CA LEU A 102 -31.65 -31.29 3.91
C LEU A 102 -32.16 -29.99 3.26
N ASP A 103 -32.63 -29.03 4.06
CA ASP A 103 -33.17 -27.74 3.62
C ASP A 103 -32.12 -26.61 3.59
N ALA A 104 -30.86 -26.92 3.91
CA ALA A 104 -29.77 -25.97 3.76
C ALA A 104 -29.60 -25.58 2.28
N VAL A 105 -29.14 -24.34 2.03
CA VAL A 105 -28.86 -23.80 0.70
C VAL A 105 -27.43 -23.25 0.62
N ASP A 106 -26.83 -23.33 -0.56
CA ASP A 106 -25.51 -22.76 -0.84
C ASP A 106 -25.58 -21.26 -1.24
N ASP A 107 -24.44 -20.72 -1.69
CA ASP A 107 -24.31 -19.30 -2.09
C ASP A 107 -25.18 -18.96 -3.31
N TYR A 108 -25.64 -19.96 -4.06
CA TYR A 108 -26.54 -19.84 -5.21
C TYR A 108 -28.02 -20.06 -4.84
N GLY A 109 -28.31 -20.32 -3.56
CA GLY A 109 -29.65 -20.67 -3.09
C GLY A 109 -30.06 -22.11 -3.41
N LEU A 110 -29.13 -22.96 -3.84
CA LEU A 110 -29.43 -24.33 -4.27
C LEU A 110 -29.43 -25.28 -3.07
N SER A 111 -30.51 -26.08 -2.94
CA SER A 111 -30.61 -27.16 -1.94
C SER A 111 -30.05 -28.49 -2.46
N ALA A 112 -29.84 -29.46 -1.57
CA ALA A 112 -29.43 -30.81 -1.95
C ALA A 112 -30.45 -31.48 -2.91
N LEU A 113 -31.75 -31.21 -2.73
CA LEU A 113 -32.79 -31.68 -3.65
C LEU A 113 -32.65 -31.02 -5.05
N MET A 114 -32.32 -29.72 -5.12
CA MET A 114 -32.09 -29.04 -6.40
C MET A 114 -30.89 -29.63 -7.15
N TYR A 115 -29.79 -29.93 -6.46
CA TYR A 115 -28.66 -30.64 -7.07
C TYR A 115 -29.07 -32.02 -7.61
N ALA A 116 -29.86 -32.80 -6.85
CA ALA A 116 -30.36 -34.10 -7.33
C ALA A 116 -31.23 -33.97 -8.59
N ILE A 117 -32.08 -32.94 -8.66
CA ILE A 117 -32.90 -32.61 -9.84
C ILE A 117 -32.01 -32.26 -11.04
N MET A 118 -31.00 -31.41 -10.85
CA MET A 118 -30.07 -30.99 -11.92
C MET A 118 -29.24 -32.16 -12.45
N LYS A 119 -28.90 -33.14 -11.61
CA LYS A 119 -28.22 -34.38 -12.03
C LYS A 119 -29.14 -35.39 -12.69
N GLY A 120 -30.46 -35.20 -12.63
CA GLY A 120 -31.43 -36.09 -13.24
C GLY A 120 -31.62 -37.43 -12.50
N ASP A 121 -31.21 -37.52 -11.23
CA ASP A 121 -31.33 -38.76 -10.44
C ASP A 121 -32.70 -38.83 -9.74
N LEU A 122 -33.69 -39.37 -10.44
CA LEU A 122 -35.06 -39.52 -9.92
C LEU A 122 -35.12 -40.34 -8.62
N ASN A 123 -34.23 -41.32 -8.43
CA ASN A 123 -34.24 -42.14 -7.21
C ASN A 123 -33.76 -41.32 -6.02
N LEU A 124 -32.74 -40.48 -6.22
CA LEU A 124 -32.27 -39.56 -5.19
C LEU A 124 -33.28 -38.45 -4.91
N VAL A 125 -33.93 -37.90 -5.95
CA VAL A 125 -35.05 -36.95 -5.80
C VAL A 125 -36.14 -37.54 -4.91
N LYS A 126 -36.55 -38.79 -5.15
CA LYS A 126 -37.54 -39.49 -4.30
C LYS A 126 -37.07 -39.70 -2.87
N LYS A 127 -35.77 -39.95 -2.64
CA LYS A 127 -35.20 -40.08 -1.29
C LYS A 127 -35.19 -38.74 -0.53
N LEU A 128 -34.95 -37.64 -1.23
CA LEU A 128 -34.87 -36.29 -0.67
C LEU A 128 -36.24 -35.57 -0.62
N ASP A 129 -37.32 -36.19 -1.11
CA ASP A 129 -38.68 -35.59 -1.24
C ASP A 129 -39.39 -35.27 0.10
N MET A 130 -38.66 -35.37 1.21
CA MET A 130 -39.06 -34.99 2.57
C MET A 130 -38.64 -33.56 2.96
N THR A 131 -37.94 -32.84 2.07
CA THR A 131 -37.49 -31.45 2.25
C THR A 131 -38.59 -30.41 2.06
N ASP A 132 -38.34 -29.18 2.51
CA ASP A 132 -39.16 -28.02 2.20
C ASP A 132 -39.16 -27.75 0.69
N LYS A 133 -40.37 -27.79 0.10
CA LYS A 133 -40.58 -27.63 -1.34
C LYS A 133 -40.72 -26.17 -1.78
N SER A 134 -40.70 -25.22 -0.84
CA SER A 134 -40.76 -23.76 -1.10
C SER A 134 -39.39 -23.13 -1.41
N ILE A 135 -38.29 -23.89 -1.25
CA ILE A 135 -36.94 -23.41 -1.54
C ILE A 135 -36.80 -23.07 -3.03
N SER A 136 -36.15 -21.95 -3.31
CA SER A 136 -35.80 -21.50 -4.67
C SER A 136 -34.36 -20.98 -4.71
N ASP A 137 -33.75 -21.01 -5.90
CA ASP A 137 -32.40 -20.48 -6.11
C ASP A 137 -32.37 -18.95 -6.07
N ASN A 138 -31.19 -18.35 -6.24
CA ASN A 138 -31.05 -16.89 -6.26
C ASN A 138 -31.85 -16.23 -7.40
N ASP A 139 -32.03 -16.94 -8.51
CA ASP A 139 -32.87 -16.52 -9.62
C ASP A 139 -34.38 -16.73 -9.32
N SER A 140 -34.73 -17.17 -8.11
CA SER A 140 -36.10 -17.53 -7.72
C SER A 140 -36.69 -18.64 -8.59
N ASN A 141 -35.86 -19.49 -9.20
CA ASN A 141 -36.32 -20.73 -9.81
C ASN A 141 -36.73 -21.70 -8.70
N SER A 142 -38.01 -22.07 -8.69
CA SER A 142 -38.52 -23.12 -7.82
C SER A 142 -37.94 -24.49 -8.20
N LEU A 143 -38.20 -25.52 -7.38
CA LEU A 143 -37.88 -26.91 -7.71
C LEU A 143 -38.44 -27.34 -9.07
N LEU A 144 -39.67 -26.93 -9.39
CA LEU A 144 -40.29 -27.22 -10.68
C LEU A 144 -39.56 -26.51 -11.83
N LEU A 145 -39.26 -25.21 -11.69
CA LEU A 145 -38.52 -24.48 -12.72
C LEU A 145 -37.13 -25.06 -12.95
N THR A 146 -36.47 -25.53 -11.88
CA THR A 146 -35.17 -26.22 -11.95
C THR A 146 -35.28 -27.55 -12.69
N ALA A 147 -36.32 -28.36 -12.42
CA ALA A 147 -36.57 -29.62 -13.12
C ALA A 147 -36.91 -29.42 -14.59
N VAL A 148 -37.68 -28.37 -14.89
CA VAL A 148 -38.01 -28.00 -16.27
C VAL A 148 -36.75 -27.54 -17.01
N LYS A 149 -35.90 -26.74 -16.38
CA LYS A 149 -34.62 -26.29 -16.93
C LYS A 149 -33.66 -27.45 -17.22
N SER A 150 -33.64 -28.47 -16.35
CA SER A 150 -32.80 -29.67 -16.56
C SER A 150 -33.30 -30.58 -17.69
N GLY A 151 -34.54 -30.41 -18.14
CA GLY A 151 -35.14 -31.17 -19.24
C GLY A 151 -35.51 -32.61 -18.87
N ASN A 152 -35.36 -33.01 -17.61
CA ASN A 152 -35.65 -34.38 -17.19
C ASN A 152 -37.16 -34.59 -17.01
N ILE A 153 -37.79 -35.14 -18.06
CA ILE A 153 -39.24 -35.34 -18.10
C ILE A 153 -39.78 -36.21 -16.96
N ASP A 154 -39.05 -37.24 -16.53
CA ASP A 154 -39.52 -38.14 -15.48
C ASP A 154 -39.56 -37.46 -14.11
N ILE A 155 -38.61 -36.54 -13.85
CA ILE A 155 -38.62 -35.72 -12.63
C ILE A 155 -39.73 -34.67 -12.69
N VAL A 156 -39.93 -34.03 -13.85
CA VAL A 156 -41.05 -33.08 -14.02
C VAL A 156 -42.39 -33.79 -13.80
N ASP A 157 -42.58 -34.97 -14.39
CA ASP A 157 -43.79 -35.78 -14.22
C ASP A 157 -44.01 -36.15 -12.75
N TYR A 158 -42.95 -36.60 -12.06
CA TYR A 158 -43.01 -36.89 -10.62
C TYR A 158 -43.41 -35.67 -9.76
N LEU A 159 -42.83 -34.49 -10.04
CA LEU A 159 -43.13 -33.26 -9.31
C LEU A 159 -44.57 -32.76 -9.57
N LEU A 160 -45.10 -32.97 -10.78
CA LEU A 160 -46.49 -32.64 -11.12
C LEU A 160 -47.50 -33.60 -10.46
N ASP A 161 -47.21 -34.90 -10.47
CA ASP A 161 -48.07 -35.95 -9.94
C ASP A 161 -48.26 -35.86 -8.42
N THR A 162 -47.23 -35.42 -7.68
CA THR A 162 -47.31 -35.36 -6.22
C THR A 162 -48.27 -34.29 -5.69
N ARG A 163 -48.75 -33.32 -6.51
CA ARG A 163 -49.66 -32.19 -6.15
C ARG A 163 -49.36 -31.50 -4.80
N SER A 164 -48.18 -31.70 -4.24
CA SER A 164 -47.77 -31.29 -2.90
C SER A 164 -46.86 -30.06 -2.94
N ILE A 165 -46.64 -29.48 -4.11
CA ILE A 165 -45.94 -28.22 -4.32
C ILE A 165 -47.01 -27.11 -4.35
N PRO A 166 -47.11 -26.24 -3.33
CA PRO A 166 -48.20 -25.24 -3.22
C PRO A 166 -48.20 -24.17 -4.34
N GLU A 167 -47.19 -24.19 -5.21
CA GLU A 167 -46.65 -23.04 -5.91
C GLU A 167 -46.32 -23.34 -7.39
N LEU A 168 -47.06 -24.26 -8.03
CA LEU A 168 -46.85 -24.68 -9.43
C LEU A 168 -46.88 -23.52 -10.46
N THR A 169 -47.48 -22.39 -10.09
CA THR A 169 -47.60 -21.20 -10.96
C THR A 169 -46.55 -20.13 -10.69
N LEU A 170 -45.59 -20.35 -9.79
CA LEU A 170 -44.53 -19.38 -9.51
C LEU A 170 -43.66 -19.12 -10.74
N THR A 171 -43.14 -17.90 -10.79
CA THR A 171 -42.22 -17.43 -11.81
C THR A 171 -40.87 -17.10 -11.18
N ASN A 172 -39.79 -17.21 -11.97
CA ASN A 172 -38.48 -16.75 -11.55
C ASN A 172 -38.37 -15.20 -11.55
N TYR A 173 -37.20 -14.64 -11.27
CA TYR A 173 -37.00 -13.18 -11.25
C TYR A 173 -37.33 -12.51 -12.59
N GLU A 174 -37.22 -13.25 -13.69
CA GLU A 174 -37.59 -12.81 -15.04
C GLU A 174 -39.09 -12.93 -15.32
N GLY A 175 -39.92 -13.32 -14.34
CA GLY A 175 -41.34 -13.55 -14.56
C GLY A 175 -41.62 -14.75 -15.46
N LYS A 176 -40.61 -15.60 -15.73
CA LYS A 176 -40.76 -16.78 -16.58
C LYS A 176 -41.49 -17.89 -15.83
N THR A 177 -42.54 -18.40 -16.45
CA THR A 177 -43.25 -19.63 -16.03
C THR A 177 -42.49 -20.88 -16.52
N ALA A 178 -42.91 -22.06 -16.06
CA ALA A 178 -42.38 -23.33 -16.55
C ALA A 178 -42.47 -23.47 -18.08
N LEU A 179 -43.50 -22.94 -18.72
CA LEU A 179 -43.62 -22.96 -20.19
C LEU A 179 -42.56 -22.09 -20.86
N HIS A 180 -42.21 -20.94 -20.28
CA HIS A 180 -41.15 -20.08 -20.80
C HIS A 180 -39.80 -20.79 -20.74
N VAL A 181 -39.46 -21.37 -19.58
CA VAL A 181 -38.20 -22.08 -19.37
C VAL A 181 -38.10 -23.31 -20.29
N ALA A 182 -39.17 -24.09 -20.43
CA ALA A 182 -39.17 -25.25 -21.34
C ALA A 182 -38.99 -24.85 -22.81
N ALA A 183 -39.56 -23.70 -23.22
CA ALA A 183 -39.38 -23.17 -24.56
C ALA A 183 -37.98 -22.61 -24.80
N GLU A 184 -37.40 -21.94 -23.80
CA GLU A 184 -36.04 -21.36 -23.83
C GLU A 184 -34.97 -22.44 -23.97
N GLU A 185 -35.06 -23.48 -23.15
CA GLU A 185 -34.10 -24.60 -23.13
C GLU A 185 -34.37 -25.63 -24.23
N ASN A 186 -35.40 -25.41 -25.05
CA ASN A 186 -35.81 -26.30 -26.14
C ASN A 186 -36.17 -27.74 -25.67
N HIS A 187 -36.73 -27.87 -24.47
CA HIS A 187 -37.14 -29.17 -23.90
C HIS A 187 -38.55 -29.55 -24.35
N ILE A 188 -38.67 -29.94 -25.62
CA ILE A 188 -39.94 -30.20 -26.31
C ILE A 188 -40.86 -31.18 -25.54
N ASP A 189 -40.30 -32.25 -25.01
CA ASP A 189 -41.12 -33.29 -24.37
C ASP A 189 -41.63 -32.85 -22.98
N VAL A 190 -40.83 -32.05 -22.24
CA VAL A 190 -41.28 -31.36 -21.03
C VAL A 190 -42.37 -30.34 -21.37
N LEU A 191 -42.19 -29.56 -22.44
CA LEU A 191 -43.19 -28.60 -22.89
C LEU A 191 -44.52 -29.28 -23.26
N LYS A 192 -44.48 -30.44 -23.96
CA LYS A 192 -45.66 -31.26 -24.25
C LYS A 192 -46.33 -31.78 -22.97
N LEU A 193 -45.55 -32.18 -21.98
CA LEU A 193 -46.07 -32.65 -20.70
C LEU A 193 -46.82 -31.53 -19.96
N LEU A 194 -46.18 -30.36 -19.81
CA LEU A 194 -46.77 -29.19 -19.14
C LEU A 194 -48.07 -28.73 -19.80
N ILE A 195 -48.12 -28.66 -21.13
CA ILE A 195 -49.33 -28.21 -21.87
C ILE A 195 -50.55 -29.11 -21.68
N LYS A 196 -50.35 -30.40 -21.33
CA LYS A 196 -51.46 -31.31 -21.03
C LYS A 196 -52.15 -30.98 -19.72
N ASP A 197 -51.44 -30.37 -18.78
CA ASP A 197 -52.00 -29.98 -17.49
C ASP A 197 -52.78 -28.65 -17.63
N PRO A 198 -54.05 -28.59 -17.16
CA PRO A 198 -54.90 -27.41 -17.28
C PRO A 198 -54.30 -26.12 -16.68
N ILE A 199 -53.49 -26.22 -15.61
CA ILE A 199 -52.89 -25.07 -14.92
C ILE A 199 -51.93 -24.35 -15.88
N PHE A 200 -50.95 -25.06 -16.42
CA PHE A 200 -49.98 -24.46 -17.35
C PHE A 200 -50.62 -24.10 -18.68
N LYS A 201 -51.61 -24.87 -19.15
CA LYS A 201 -52.36 -24.51 -20.36
C LYS A 201 -53.00 -23.11 -20.27
N SER A 202 -53.45 -22.70 -19.07
CA SER A 202 -53.96 -21.34 -18.85
C SER A 202 -52.89 -20.24 -18.90
N GLN A 203 -51.60 -20.61 -18.80
CA GLN A 203 -50.44 -19.71 -18.81
C GLN A 203 -49.73 -19.60 -20.18
N LEU A 204 -50.28 -20.21 -21.24
CA LEU A 204 -49.70 -20.17 -22.60
C LEU A 204 -49.49 -18.75 -23.15
N ASN A 205 -50.27 -17.79 -22.65
CA ASN A 205 -50.18 -16.38 -23.03
C ASN A 205 -49.69 -15.48 -21.88
N THR A 206 -49.26 -16.07 -20.75
CA THR A 206 -48.62 -15.30 -19.67
C THR A 206 -47.36 -14.65 -20.21
N LYS A 207 -47.10 -13.42 -19.79
CA LYS A 207 -45.94 -12.65 -20.21
C LYS A 207 -44.91 -12.62 -19.08
N ASP A 208 -43.66 -12.88 -19.43
CA ASP A 208 -42.49 -12.65 -18.57
C ASP A 208 -42.28 -11.14 -18.33
N ILE A 209 -41.29 -10.74 -17.51
CA ILE A 209 -41.04 -9.31 -17.24
C ILE A 209 -40.60 -8.52 -18.48
N TYR A 210 -40.09 -9.21 -19.50
CA TYR A 210 -39.74 -8.62 -20.79
C TYR A 210 -40.96 -8.46 -21.71
N GLY A 211 -42.12 -8.99 -21.30
CA GLY A 211 -43.37 -8.96 -22.05
C GLY A 211 -43.51 -10.11 -23.06
N ARG A 212 -42.61 -11.09 -23.03
CA ARG A 212 -42.56 -12.24 -23.94
C ARG A 212 -43.45 -13.35 -23.40
N THR A 213 -44.14 -14.05 -24.29
CA THR A 213 -44.82 -15.31 -24.01
C THR A 213 -43.88 -16.51 -24.26
N PRO A 214 -44.25 -17.75 -23.88
CA PRO A 214 -43.48 -18.93 -24.24
C PRO A 214 -43.26 -19.09 -25.75
N LEU A 215 -44.23 -18.68 -26.57
CA LEU A 215 -44.10 -18.71 -28.03
C LEU A 215 -43.09 -17.68 -28.53
N ASP A 216 -43.04 -16.49 -27.92
CA ASP A 216 -42.08 -15.45 -28.27
C ASP A 216 -40.64 -15.91 -27.98
N ILE A 217 -40.43 -16.59 -26.85
CA ILE A 217 -39.14 -17.22 -26.52
C ILE A 217 -38.77 -18.30 -27.55
N ALA A 218 -39.71 -19.17 -27.92
CA ALA A 218 -39.45 -20.21 -28.93
C ALA A 218 -39.07 -19.62 -30.30
N LEU A 219 -39.69 -18.50 -30.69
CA LEU A 219 -39.35 -17.75 -31.90
C LEU A 219 -37.96 -17.10 -31.81
N GLU A 220 -37.60 -16.53 -30.66
CA GLU A 220 -36.27 -15.95 -30.40
C GLU A 220 -35.16 -17.01 -30.50
N GLN A 221 -35.38 -18.18 -29.90
CA GLN A 221 -34.44 -19.32 -29.93
C GLN A 221 -34.44 -20.07 -31.27
N LYS A 222 -35.34 -19.74 -32.19
CA LYS A 222 -35.51 -20.41 -33.49
C LYS A 222 -35.73 -21.93 -33.35
N SER A 223 -36.49 -22.34 -32.34
CA SER A 223 -36.87 -23.75 -32.15
C SER A 223 -38.15 -24.07 -32.92
N ASP A 224 -37.99 -24.61 -34.14
CA ASP A 224 -39.10 -24.96 -35.02
C ASP A 224 -40.14 -25.89 -34.36
N ASP A 225 -39.68 -26.84 -33.54
CA ASP A 225 -40.56 -27.80 -32.86
C ASP A 225 -41.34 -27.16 -31.71
N CYS A 226 -40.72 -26.27 -30.92
CA CYS A 226 -41.42 -25.50 -29.86
C CYS A 226 -42.47 -24.59 -30.50
N ILE A 227 -42.09 -23.88 -31.57
CA ILE A 227 -42.97 -22.97 -32.32
C ILE A 227 -44.19 -23.74 -32.82
N GLN A 228 -43.99 -24.84 -33.54
CA GLN A 228 -45.09 -25.65 -34.07
C GLN A 228 -46.01 -26.20 -32.97
N LEU A 229 -45.47 -26.57 -31.80
CA LEU A 229 -46.26 -27.07 -30.69
C LEU A 229 -47.11 -25.97 -30.05
N LEU A 230 -46.51 -24.81 -29.78
CA LEU A 230 -47.16 -23.68 -29.11
C LEU A 230 -48.18 -22.98 -30.02
N GLU A 231 -47.87 -22.78 -31.30
CA GLU A 231 -48.79 -22.19 -32.30
C GLU A 231 -50.09 -23.01 -32.47
N ARG A 232 -50.02 -24.33 -32.28
CA ARG A 232 -51.21 -25.21 -32.36
C ARG A 232 -52.13 -25.07 -31.15
N GLN A 233 -51.64 -24.54 -30.03
CA GLN A 233 -52.36 -24.45 -28.76
C GLN A 233 -52.85 -23.03 -28.45
N THR A 234 -52.36 -22.01 -29.17
CA THR A 234 -52.74 -20.60 -29.02
C THR A 234 -53.70 -20.15 -30.12
N ASN A 235 -54.56 -19.16 -29.82
CA ASN A 235 -55.51 -18.63 -30.80
C ASN A 235 -54.79 -17.73 -31.81
N LYS A 236 -54.88 -18.09 -33.10
CA LYS A 236 -54.25 -17.38 -34.25
C LYS A 236 -54.61 -15.89 -34.43
N ASN A 237 -55.55 -15.35 -33.63
CA ASN A 237 -56.19 -14.05 -33.86
C ASN A 237 -55.73 -12.91 -32.96
N GLU A 238 -54.76 -13.12 -32.05
CA GLU A 238 -54.03 -11.97 -31.49
C GLU A 238 -52.83 -11.68 -32.40
N THR A 239 -52.96 -10.60 -33.16
CA THR A 239 -51.99 -10.10 -34.15
C THR A 239 -50.66 -9.73 -33.47
N PHE A 240 -49.74 -10.67 -33.31
CA PHE A 240 -48.43 -10.38 -32.71
C PHE A 240 -47.25 -10.46 -33.69
N ALA A 241 -47.30 -11.32 -34.71
CA ALA A 241 -46.13 -11.64 -35.55
C ALA A 241 -45.83 -10.66 -36.72
N LYS A 242 -46.29 -9.40 -36.69
CA LYS A 242 -46.00 -8.44 -37.80
C LYS A 242 -45.63 -7.01 -37.38
N ASN A 243 -45.55 -6.71 -36.08
CA ASN A 243 -45.07 -5.40 -35.63
C ASN A 243 -43.70 -5.56 -34.97
N SER A 244 -42.65 -4.98 -35.59
CA SER A 244 -41.25 -5.17 -35.17
C SER A 244 -40.90 -4.59 -33.79
N THR A 245 -41.86 -3.93 -33.12
CA THR A 245 -41.70 -3.22 -31.85
C THR A 245 -42.73 -3.62 -30.78
N TYR A 246 -43.65 -4.55 -31.05
CA TYR A 246 -44.62 -4.98 -30.04
C TYR A 246 -43.94 -5.86 -29.00
N GLY A 247 -43.98 -5.44 -27.73
CA GLY A 247 -43.31 -6.16 -26.65
C GLY A 247 -41.79 -6.03 -26.64
N LYS A 248 -41.17 -5.12 -27.43
CA LYS A 248 -39.77 -4.74 -27.23
C LYS A 248 -39.68 -3.71 -26.11
N PRO A 249 -39.12 -4.03 -24.93
CA PRO A 249 -38.39 -3.01 -24.21
C PRO A 249 -37.13 -2.66 -25.05
N LEU A 250 -36.61 -1.43 -24.94
CA LEU A 250 -35.24 -1.12 -25.33
C LEU A 250 -34.24 -1.80 -24.34
N THR A 251 -34.28 -3.13 -24.15
CA THR A 251 -33.50 -3.85 -23.09
C THR A 251 -32.45 -4.83 -23.62
N GLN A 252 -31.98 -4.67 -24.88
CA GLN A 252 -30.61 -5.08 -25.21
C GLN A 252 -29.58 -3.96 -24.96
N LEU A 253 -30.03 -2.82 -24.44
CA LEU A 253 -29.18 -1.75 -24.01
C LEU A 253 -28.61 -2.05 -22.62
N GLY A 254 -27.82 -3.11 -22.49
CA GLY A 254 -26.95 -3.20 -21.32
C GLY A 254 -26.08 -1.95 -21.28
N GLN A 255 -25.83 -1.38 -20.10
CA GLN A 255 -24.91 -0.26 -19.97
C GLN A 255 -23.56 -0.55 -20.66
N SER A 256 -23.12 -1.81 -20.61
CA SER A 256 -21.94 -2.29 -21.34
C SER A 256 -22.05 -2.10 -22.85
N VAL A 257 -23.22 -2.32 -23.45
CA VAL A 257 -23.47 -2.12 -24.88
C VAL A 257 -23.36 -0.64 -25.25
N LEU A 258 -24.01 0.24 -24.49
CA LEU A 258 -23.90 1.69 -24.67
C LEU A 258 -22.45 2.17 -24.54
N ASN A 259 -21.78 1.77 -23.46
CA ASN A 259 -20.40 2.13 -23.20
C ASN A 259 -19.47 1.59 -24.30
N ASN A 260 -19.72 0.39 -24.82
CA ASN A 260 -18.95 -0.16 -25.94
C ASN A 260 -19.15 0.65 -27.22
N LYS A 261 -20.36 1.12 -27.53
CA LYS A 261 -20.61 2.01 -28.68
C LYS A 261 -19.89 3.34 -28.51
N VAL A 262 -19.96 3.95 -27.33
CA VAL A 262 -19.22 5.19 -27.03
C VAL A 262 -17.70 4.95 -27.11
N ALA A 263 -17.20 3.82 -26.61
CA ALA A 263 -15.78 3.44 -26.70
C ALA A 263 -15.32 3.23 -28.16
N GLN A 264 -16.17 2.62 -29.00
CA GLN A 264 -15.91 2.44 -30.42
C GLN A 264 -15.80 3.80 -31.13
N TYR A 265 -16.73 4.72 -30.86
CA TYR A 265 -16.65 6.10 -31.36
C TYR A 265 -15.32 6.75 -30.94
N LEU A 266 -14.98 6.75 -29.64
CA LEU A 266 -13.72 7.31 -29.13
C LEU A 266 -12.47 6.72 -29.81
N THR A 267 -12.47 5.40 -30.03
CA THR A 267 -11.37 4.69 -30.69
C THR A 267 -11.20 5.14 -32.14
N LEU A 268 -12.30 5.35 -32.88
CA LEU A 268 -12.25 5.85 -34.26
C LEU A 268 -11.64 7.26 -34.35
N HIS A 269 -11.79 8.06 -33.29
CA HIS A 269 -11.19 9.40 -33.16
C HIS A 269 -9.82 9.41 -32.44
N GLY A 270 -9.21 8.25 -32.26
CA GLY A 270 -7.87 8.12 -31.68
C GLY A 270 -7.78 8.44 -30.19
N GLN A 271 -8.89 8.38 -29.46
CA GLN A 271 -8.96 8.64 -28.02
C GLN A 271 -8.94 7.33 -27.21
N ASP A 272 -8.22 7.30 -26.08
CA ASP A 272 -8.23 6.14 -25.18
C ASP A 272 -9.53 6.14 -24.35
N SER A 273 -10.44 5.23 -24.68
CA SER A 273 -11.73 5.11 -24.01
C SER A 273 -11.62 4.84 -22.51
N ARG A 274 -10.49 4.29 -22.02
CA ARG A 274 -10.25 4.04 -20.58
C ARG A 274 -10.01 5.30 -19.77
N GLN A 275 -9.70 6.42 -20.42
CA GLN A 275 -9.59 7.73 -19.75
C GLN A 275 -10.97 8.38 -19.54
N ILE A 276 -12.00 7.92 -20.26
CA ILE A 276 -13.32 8.55 -20.35
C ILE A 276 -14.44 7.66 -19.77
N LEU A 277 -14.29 6.34 -19.83
CA LEU A 277 -15.27 5.37 -19.33
C LEU A 277 -14.64 4.57 -18.18
N GLN A 278 -15.32 4.49 -17.03
CA GLN A 278 -14.82 3.75 -15.87
C GLN A 278 -14.90 2.23 -16.04
N TYR A 279 -13.90 1.50 -15.50
CA TYR A 279 -13.81 0.02 -15.55
C TYR A 279 -14.99 -0.70 -14.86
N GLY A 280 -15.73 -0.01 -13.99
CA GLY A 280 -16.93 -0.50 -13.29
C GLY A 280 -18.27 -0.10 -13.92
N GLY A 281 -18.28 0.62 -15.04
CA GLY A 281 -19.49 1.19 -15.66
C GLY A 281 -19.72 2.67 -15.32
N ASN A 282 -20.60 3.33 -16.09
CA ASN A 282 -20.89 4.78 -15.97
C ASN A 282 -22.24 5.03 -15.29
N CYS A 283 -22.59 4.26 -14.24
CA CYS A 283 -23.97 4.19 -13.73
C CYS A 283 -24.47 5.55 -13.28
N SER A 284 -23.62 6.31 -12.59
CA SER A 284 -23.89 7.66 -12.13
C SER A 284 -24.11 8.66 -13.27
N GLY A 285 -23.36 8.53 -14.38
CA GLY A 285 -23.54 9.41 -15.55
C GLY A 285 -24.86 9.17 -16.27
N TRP A 286 -25.23 7.91 -16.49
CA TRP A 286 -26.50 7.55 -17.11
C TRP A 286 -27.73 7.84 -16.22
N ALA A 287 -27.60 7.62 -14.90
CA ALA A 287 -28.58 8.04 -13.89
C ALA A 287 -28.86 9.55 -13.94
N PHE A 288 -27.79 10.35 -13.95
CA PHE A 288 -27.92 11.80 -13.96
C PHE A 288 -28.57 12.32 -15.26
N LEU A 289 -28.18 11.79 -16.42
CA LEU A 289 -28.81 12.11 -17.71
C LEU A 289 -30.31 11.79 -17.70
N PHE A 290 -30.71 10.65 -17.15
CA PHE A 290 -32.12 10.31 -16.97
C PHE A 290 -32.85 11.41 -16.19
N HIS A 291 -32.32 11.83 -15.04
CA HIS A 291 -32.95 12.85 -14.20
C HIS A 291 -33.14 14.19 -14.91
N ILE A 292 -32.16 14.62 -15.71
CA ILE A 292 -32.27 15.86 -16.49
C ILE A 292 -33.43 15.78 -17.50
N TYR A 293 -33.49 14.71 -18.28
CA TYR A 293 -34.51 14.56 -19.32
C TYR A 293 -35.91 14.44 -18.72
N ILE A 294 -36.04 13.74 -17.58
CA ILE A 294 -37.31 13.68 -16.82
C ILE A 294 -37.67 15.06 -16.25
N ALA A 295 -36.73 15.79 -15.65
CA ALA A 295 -36.98 17.13 -15.12
C ALA A 295 -37.43 18.12 -16.22
N ALA A 296 -36.98 17.90 -17.46
CA ALA A 296 -37.41 18.65 -18.62
C ALA A 296 -38.74 18.19 -19.25
N GLY A 297 -39.33 17.09 -18.77
CA GLY A 297 -40.51 16.48 -19.38
C GLY A 297 -40.23 15.90 -20.78
N ARG A 298 -38.96 15.59 -21.08
CA ARG A 298 -38.46 15.11 -22.38
C ARG A 298 -38.04 13.65 -22.29
N GLU A 299 -38.83 12.87 -21.58
CA GLU A 299 -38.55 11.45 -21.35
C GLU A 299 -38.41 10.65 -22.66
N ASP A 300 -39.27 10.93 -23.64
CA ASP A 300 -39.23 10.24 -24.93
C ASP A 300 -37.89 10.48 -25.66
N ASP A 301 -37.36 11.71 -25.59
CA ASP A 301 -36.06 12.05 -26.18
C ASP A 301 -34.91 11.28 -25.52
N PHE A 302 -35.01 10.99 -24.23
CA PHE A 302 -34.00 10.19 -23.52
C PHE A 302 -33.95 8.77 -24.09
N TYR A 303 -35.11 8.15 -24.31
CA TYR A 303 -35.16 6.80 -24.89
C TYR A 303 -34.81 6.76 -26.37
N GLU A 304 -35.17 7.79 -27.14
CA GLU A 304 -34.74 7.90 -28.54
C GLU A 304 -33.21 8.06 -28.65
N MET A 305 -32.58 8.81 -27.72
CA MET A 305 -31.12 8.90 -27.61
C MET A 305 -30.47 7.54 -27.38
N LEU A 306 -30.95 6.76 -26.40
CA LEU A 306 -30.39 5.43 -26.12
C LEU A 306 -30.53 4.49 -27.33
N GLY A 307 -31.70 4.49 -27.98
CA GLY A 307 -31.93 3.70 -29.20
C GLY A 307 -31.05 4.13 -30.37
N CYS A 308 -30.75 5.43 -30.50
CA CYS A 308 -29.86 5.96 -31.52
C CYS A 308 -28.41 5.48 -31.32
N ILE A 309 -27.93 5.41 -30.08
CA ILE A 309 -26.58 4.91 -29.76
C ILE A 309 -26.47 3.41 -30.05
N GLU A 310 -27.48 2.63 -29.66
CA GLU A 310 -27.50 1.17 -29.86
C GLU A 310 -27.51 0.79 -31.34
N SER A 311 -28.38 1.43 -32.11
CA SER A 311 -28.60 1.12 -33.52
C SER A 311 -27.46 1.57 -34.44
N TRP A 312 -26.53 2.39 -33.94
CA TRP A 312 -25.34 2.77 -34.71
C TRP A 312 -24.47 1.55 -34.99
N ASP A 313 -24.07 1.36 -36.25
CA ASP A 313 -23.35 0.16 -36.71
C ASP A 313 -21.86 0.13 -36.32
N GLY A 314 -21.32 1.22 -35.77
CA GLY A 314 -19.93 1.31 -35.35
C GLY A 314 -18.96 1.77 -36.45
N SER A 315 -19.45 2.23 -37.62
CA SER A 315 -18.62 2.64 -38.75
C SER A 315 -18.48 4.17 -38.90
N MET A 316 -17.33 4.65 -39.39
CA MET A 316 -17.10 6.07 -39.70
C MET A 316 -18.01 6.59 -40.84
N GLU A 317 -18.42 5.72 -41.74
CA GLU A 317 -19.27 6.09 -42.88
C GLU A 317 -20.70 6.40 -42.44
N SER A 318 -21.23 5.65 -41.46
CA SER A 318 -22.58 5.88 -40.95
C SER A 318 -22.68 7.12 -40.06
N LEU A 319 -21.60 7.58 -39.40
CA LEU A 319 -21.58 8.82 -38.61
C LEU A 319 -21.93 10.07 -39.43
N ASN A 320 -21.49 10.10 -40.69
CA ASN A 320 -21.69 11.23 -41.60
C ASN A 320 -22.97 11.13 -42.43
N ASN A 321 -23.56 9.94 -42.56
CA ASN A 321 -24.64 9.66 -43.52
C ASN A 321 -25.97 9.22 -42.88
N THR A 322 -25.98 8.86 -41.59
CA THR A 322 -27.19 8.41 -40.89
C THR A 322 -28.02 9.61 -40.46
N GLN A 323 -29.32 9.60 -40.79
CA GLN A 323 -30.25 10.61 -40.30
C GLN A 323 -30.66 10.30 -38.86
N LEU A 324 -30.53 11.30 -37.98
CA LEU A 324 -31.04 11.22 -36.62
C LEU A 324 -32.57 11.04 -36.56
N PRO A 325 -33.10 10.42 -35.49
CA PRO A 325 -34.53 10.44 -35.17
C PRO A 325 -35.10 11.87 -35.14
N LEU A 326 -36.40 12.01 -35.41
CA LEU A 326 -37.07 13.31 -35.51
C LEU A 326 -36.95 14.16 -34.23
N SER A 327 -36.97 13.54 -33.05
CA SER A 327 -36.80 14.26 -31.77
C SER A 327 -35.39 14.85 -31.60
N LEU A 328 -34.37 14.20 -32.16
CA LEU A 328 -32.96 14.55 -31.99
C LEU A 328 -32.44 15.52 -33.07
N LYS A 329 -33.05 15.54 -34.26
CA LYS A 329 -32.69 16.43 -35.38
C LYS A 329 -32.76 17.93 -35.07
N GLY A 330 -33.58 18.33 -34.08
CA GLY A 330 -33.66 19.73 -33.64
C GLY A 330 -32.51 20.18 -32.74
N LYS A 331 -31.74 19.23 -32.20
CA LYS A 331 -30.67 19.45 -31.21
C LYS A 331 -29.28 19.19 -31.77
N TYR A 332 -29.14 18.12 -32.55
CA TYR A 332 -27.87 17.68 -33.10
C TYR A 332 -27.93 17.73 -34.61
N LYS A 333 -26.82 18.19 -35.20
CA LYS A 333 -26.73 18.37 -36.65
C LYS A 333 -26.71 17.03 -37.40
N ASP A 334 -25.94 16.09 -36.89
CA ASP A 334 -25.67 14.78 -37.46
C ASP A 334 -25.26 13.78 -36.36
N LEU A 335 -25.02 12.52 -36.72
CA LEU A 335 -24.70 11.47 -35.74
C LEU A 335 -23.32 11.67 -35.10
N GLU A 336 -22.38 12.28 -35.83
CA GLU A 336 -21.07 12.72 -35.32
C GLU A 336 -21.23 13.74 -34.19
N ASP A 337 -22.00 14.81 -34.46
CA ASP A 337 -22.31 15.86 -33.48
C ASP A 337 -23.01 15.27 -32.25
N PHE A 338 -23.93 14.32 -32.46
CA PHE A 338 -24.60 13.60 -31.38
C PHE A 338 -23.65 12.82 -30.47
N PHE A 339 -22.77 11.95 -31.01
CA PHE A 339 -21.85 11.14 -30.19
C PHE A 339 -20.83 11.99 -29.43
N LEU A 340 -20.36 13.09 -30.03
CA LEU A 340 -19.49 14.04 -29.35
C LEU A 340 -20.14 14.62 -28.09
N HIS A 341 -21.39 15.06 -28.20
CA HIS A 341 -22.12 15.65 -27.08
C HIS A 341 -22.41 14.63 -25.97
N ILE A 342 -22.91 13.44 -26.32
CA ILE A 342 -23.19 12.40 -25.31
C ILE A 342 -21.93 11.97 -24.56
N THR A 343 -20.80 11.87 -25.26
CA THR A 343 -19.53 11.50 -24.62
C THR A 343 -19.07 12.57 -23.63
N ASN A 344 -19.20 13.84 -23.98
CA ASN A 344 -18.89 14.95 -23.08
C ASN A 344 -19.78 14.96 -21.84
N ASP A 345 -21.08 14.74 -22.01
CA ASP A 345 -22.02 14.68 -20.90
C ASP A 345 -21.66 13.57 -19.90
N LEU A 346 -21.29 12.39 -20.40
CA LEU A 346 -20.87 11.27 -19.55
C LEU A 346 -19.58 11.54 -18.78
N VAL A 347 -18.62 12.29 -19.33
CA VAL A 347 -17.34 12.64 -18.68
C VAL A 347 -17.56 13.58 -17.49
N ILE A 348 -18.39 14.60 -17.65
CA ILE A 348 -18.61 15.65 -16.63
C ILE A 348 -19.05 15.04 -15.29
N PHE A 349 -19.88 13.99 -15.33
CA PHE A 349 -20.51 13.42 -14.13
C PHE A 349 -19.80 12.18 -13.56
N GLN A 350 -18.75 11.68 -14.22
CA GLN A 350 -17.95 10.56 -13.71
C GLN A 350 -16.81 10.99 -12.78
N PHE A 351 -16.33 12.23 -12.88
CA PHE A 351 -15.09 12.67 -12.22
C PHE A 351 -15.31 13.66 -11.07
N THR A 352 -16.47 13.69 -10.43
CA THR A 352 -16.83 14.68 -9.40
C THR A 352 -16.06 14.60 -8.07
N THR A 353 -15.00 13.79 -7.98
CA THR A 353 -13.98 13.90 -6.91
C THR A 353 -12.86 14.87 -7.30
N ASP A 354 -12.05 15.34 -6.35
CA ASP A 354 -10.97 16.36 -6.52
C ASP A 354 -9.96 16.13 -7.69
N ILE A 355 -9.99 14.95 -8.31
CA ILE A 355 -9.33 14.60 -9.58
C ILE A 355 -9.78 15.50 -10.77
N THR A 356 -10.93 16.19 -10.67
CA THR A 356 -11.39 17.18 -11.68
C THR A 356 -10.38 18.29 -11.99
N LYS A 357 -9.41 18.57 -11.13
CA LYS A 357 -8.42 19.64 -11.32
C LYS A 357 -7.28 19.28 -12.29
N GLU A 358 -7.00 18.00 -12.54
CA GLU A 358 -5.72 17.60 -13.19
C GLU A 358 -5.85 16.90 -14.55
N LEU A 359 -7.05 16.67 -15.09
CA LEU A 359 -7.19 16.09 -16.43
C LEU A 359 -7.02 17.15 -17.53
N GLN A 360 -5.77 17.36 -17.96
CA GLN A 360 -5.44 18.03 -19.23
C GLN A 360 -5.83 17.13 -20.42
N LEU A 361 -7.12 17.11 -20.76
CA LEU A 361 -7.60 16.51 -22.02
C LEU A 361 -7.69 17.54 -23.18
N GLY A 362 -7.17 18.76 -22.98
CA GLY A 362 -7.24 19.85 -23.97
C GLY A 362 -8.48 20.74 -23.89
N TRP A 363 -9.33 20.57 -22.87
CA TRP A 363 -10.60 21.31 -22.70
C TRP A 363 -10.51 22.24 -21.49
N THR A 364 -10.78 23.53 -21.69
CA THR A 364 -10.66 24.54 -20.63
C THR A 364 -11.89 24.54 -19.71
N GLN A 365 -11.78 25.19 -18.56
CA GLN A 365 -12.88 25.36 -17.61
C GLN A 365 -14.04 26.20 -18.19
N GLU A 366 -13.74 27.15 -19.07
CA GLU A 366 -14.75 27.94 -19.82
C GLU A 366 -15.56 27.06 -20.78
N SER A 367 -14.92 26.14 -21.50
CA SER A 367 -15.61 25.20 -22.39
C SER A 367 -16.58 24.28 -21.64
N ARG A 368 -16.31 23.98 -20.36
CA ARG A 368 -17.19 23.15 -19.52
C ARG A 368 -18.43 23.91 -19.04
N VAL A 369 -18.35 25.22 -18.80
CA VAL A 369 -19.51 26.07 -18.46
C VAL A 369 -20.43 26.24 -19.68
N GLU A 370 -19.85 26.34 -20.88
CA GLU A 370 -20.59 26.30 -22.15
C GLU A 370 -21.18 24.91 -22.45
N GLN A 371 -20.52 23.81 -22.07
CA GLN A 371 -21.07 22.45 -22.16
C GLN A 371 -22.20 22.17 -21.15
N TYR A 372 -22.10 22.73 -19.94
CA TYR A 372 -23.25 22.84 -19.03
C TYR A 372 -24.40 23.63 -19.67
N ALA A 373 -24.14 24.47 -20.68
CA ALA A 373 -25.16 25.13 -21.48
C ALA A 373 -25.69 24.32 -22.68
N LEU A 374 -25.00 23.26 -23.10
CA LEU A 374 -25.41 22.39 -24.21
C LEU A 374 -26.43 21.32 -23.80
N VAL A 375 -26.35 20.81 -22.56
CA VAL A 375 -27.44 20.04 -21.92
C VAL A 375 -28.68 20.93 -21.66
N ARG A 376 -28.51 22.25 -21.72
CA ARG A 376 -29.50 23.27 -21.41
C ARG A 376 -30.24 23.86 -22.64
N ASP A 377 -31.23 23.14 -23.16
CA ASP A 377 -32.50 23.88 -23.44
C ASP A 377 -33.14 24.37 -22.10
N PHE A 378 -32.57 23.92 -20.97
CA PHE A 378 -32.74 24.38 -19.59
C PHE A 378 -32.07 25.74 -19.27
N SER A 379 -31.60 26.50 -20.28
CA SER A 379 -30.83 27.74 -20.10
C SER A 379 -31.75 28.96 -20.14
N VAL A 380 -32.40 29.25 -19.03
CA VAL A 380 -32.27 30.53 -18.33
C VAL A 380 -32.82 30.25 -16.95
N GLY A 381 -31.90 30.16 -16.01
CA GLY A 381 -32.25 30.09 -14.62
C GLY A 381 -32.78 28.74 -14.19
N HIS A 382 -31.91 27.77 -13.95
CA HIS A 382 -32.25 26.65 -13.09
C HIS A 382 -31.06 26.25 -12.20
N GLU A 383 -31.28 25.96 -10.91
CA GLU A 383 -30.26 25.54 -9.93
C GLU A 383 -30.48 24.10 -9.48
N LEU A 384 -29.43 23.28 -9.49
CA LEU A 384 -29.39 21.96 -8.85
C LEU A 384 -29.09 22.16 -7.37
N LYS A 385 -30.03 21.81 -6.48
CA LYS A 385 -29.76 21.78 -5.04
C LYS A 385 -29.90 20.37 -4.53
N ALA A 386 -28.81 19.86 -3.98
CA ALA A 386 -28.86 18.62 -3.21
C ALA A 386 -29.67 18.87 -1.94
N VAL A 387 -30.59 17.96 -1.64
CA VAL A 387 -31.55 18.05 -0.53
C VAL A 387 -31.05 17.21 0.64
N PHE A 388 -30.52 16.01 0.37
CA PHE A 388 -30.04 15.08 1.39
C PHE A 388 -28.95 14.18 0.80
N ASN A 389 -27.83 14.01 1.50
CA ASN A 389 -26.76 13.09 1.10
C ASN A 389 -26.32 12.27 2.32
N HIS A 390 -26.67 10.98 2.35
CA HIS A 390 -26.24 10.10 3.41
C HIS A 390 -26.13 8.64 2.99
N THR A 391 -25.10 7.96 3.49
CA THR A 391 -24.98 6.50 3.44
C THR A 391 -25.31 5.90 4.80
N PHE A 392 -26.30 5.02 4.82
CA PHE A 392 -26.69 4.18 5.95
C PHE A 392 -26.03 2.82 5.79
N ASP A 393 -25.16 2.45 6.72
CA ASP A 393 -24.34 1.25 6.59
C ASP A 393 -25.09 -0.05 6.92
N SER A 394 -26.21 0.01 7.65
CA SER A 394 -26.93 -1.19 8.10
C SER A 394 -28.43 -0.93 8.23
N MET A 395 -29.13 -0.90 7.10
CA MET A 395 -30.56 -0.62 7.01
C MET A 395 -31.36 -1.90 6.72
N SER A 396 -32.46 -2.13 7.43
CA SER A 396 -33.43 -3.19 7.10
C SER A 396 -34.41 -2.74 6.00
N GLN A 397 -35.14 -3.68 5.41
CA GLN A 397 -36.20 -3.35 4.43
C GLN A 397 -37.29 -2.46 5.00
N GLU A 398 -37.71 -2.66 6.26
CA GLU A 398 -38.69 -1.79 6.94
C GLU A 398 -38.15 -0.37 7.11
N GLN A 399 -36.86 -0.24 7.44
CA GLN A 399 -36.18 1.05 7.57
C GLN A 399 -36.06 1.77 6.22
N LEU A 400 -35.77 1.04 5.14
CA LEU A 400 -35.78 1.56 3.76
C LEU A 400 -37.17 2.07 3.37
N THR A 401 -38.21 1.27 3.64
CA THR A 401 -39.59 1.64 3.36
C THR A 401 -39.98 2.93 4.05
N GLU A 402 -39.61 3.13 5.33
CA GLU A 402 -39.89 4.37 6.05
C GLU A 402 -39.23 5.59 5.38
N MET A 403 -37.95 5.47 4.98
CA MET A 403 -37.25 6.57 4.30
C MET A 403 -37.88 6.90 2.94
N LEU A 404 -38.23 5.89 2.14
CA LEU A 404 -38.92 6.09 0.85
C LEU A 404 -40.31 6.71 1.05
N ALA A 405 -41.06 6.28 2.07
CA ALA A 405 -42.37 6.84 2.42
C ALA A 405 -42.29 8.26 2.97
N PHE A 406 -41.18 8.64 3.59
CA PHE A 406 -40.91 10.02 3.95
C PHE A 406 -40.64 10.86 2.70
N TYR A 407 -39.78 10.37 1.81
CA TYR A 407 -39.38 11.12 0.62
C TYR A 407 -40.47 11.25 -0.44
N SER A 408 -41.39 10.28 -0.57
CA SER A 408 -42.57 10.35 -1.48
C SER A 408 -43.39 11.64 -1.34
N ARG A 409 -43.23 12.34 -0.22
CA ARG A 409 -43.87 13.61 0.13
C ARG A 409 -43.26 14.82 -0.56
N TRP A 410 -42.21 14.65 -1.37
CA TRP A 410 -41.55 15.73 -2.10
C TRP A 410 -41.72 15.58 -3.62
N PRO A 411 -42.89 15.92 -4.18
CA PRO A 411 -43.11 15.96 -5.62
C PRO A 411 -42.02 16.74 -6.38
N GLY A 412 -41.58 16.15 -7.49
CA GLY A 412 -40.54 16.71 -8.35
C GLY A 412 -39.11 16.59 -7.81
N ALA A 413 -38.90 15.92 -6.68
CA ALA A 413 -37.57 15.58 -6.21
C ALA A 413 -37.02 14.34 -6.94
N HIS A 414 -35.71 14.33 -7.12
CA HIS A 414 -34.94 13.28 -7.75
C HIS A 414 -34.03 12.65 -6.69
N PHE A 415 -33.90 11.33 -6.70
CA PHE A 415 -33.07 10.59 -5.77
C PHE A 415 -32.22 9.60 -6.53
N ASP A 416 -30.94 9.58 -6.23
CA ASP A 416 -30.07 8.46 -6.53
C ASP A 416 -29.91 7.62 -5.26
N ILE A 417 -30.16 6.33 -5.41
CA ILE A 417 -29.96 5.31 -4.40
C ILE A 417 -28.73 4.50 -4.78
N GLY A 418 -27.62 4.77 -4.09
CA GLY A 418 -26.34 4.06 -4.23
C GLY A 418 -26.11 3.05 -3.09
N GLY A 419 -24.91 2.50 -3.00
CA GLY A 419 -24.56 1.37 -2.14
C GLY A 419 -24.29 0.11 -2.97
N GLY A 420 -23.15 -0.54 -2.72
CA GLY A 420 -22.63 -1.63 -3.57
C GLY A 420 -21.89 -1.16 -4.82
N LYS A 421 -21.75 -2.04 -5.82
CA LYS A 421 -21.13 -1.75 -7.12
C LYS A 421 -22.02 -0.97 -8.12
N HIS A 422 -23.22 -0.52 -7.72
CA HIS A 422 -24.23 0.03 -8.64
C HIS A 422 -25.17 1.08 -8.03
N ALA A 423 -25.60 2.08 -8.80
CA ALA A 423 -26.52 3.13 -8.38
C ALA A 423 -27.83 3.08 -9.20
N THR A 424 -28.96 3.40 -8.58
CA THR A 424 -30.30 3.42 -9.21
C THR A 424 -30.99 4.74 -8.94
N SER A 425 -31.92 5.15 -9.80
CA SER A 425 -32.49 6.49 -9.79
C SER A 425 -34.00 6.49 -9.62
N LEU A 426 -34.53 7.48 -8.93
CA LEU A 426 -35.94 7.67 -8.64
C LEU A 426 -36.36 9.12 -8.92
N TYR A 427 -37.51 9.29 -9.55
CA TYR A 427 -38.20 10.58 -9.64
C TYR A 427 -39.56 10.49 -8.93
N ILE A 428 -39.85 11.46 -8.07
CA ILE A 428 -41.12 11.52 -7.33
C ILE A 428 -42.11 12.32 -8.17
N MET A 429 -43.15 11.63 -8.62
CA MET A 429 -44.18 12.19 -9.46
C MET A 429 -45.10 13.16 -8.68
N PRO A 430 -45.84 14.05 -9.38
CA PRO A 430 -46.80 14.97 -8.74
C PRO A 430 -47.85 14.30 -7.84
N ASP A 431 -48.19 13.04 -8.10
CA ASP A 431 -49.14 12.23 -7.34
C ASP A 431 -48.49 11.41 -6.20
N GLY A 432 -47.19 11.60 -5.95
CA GLY A 432 -46.42 10.91 -4.90
C GLY A 432 -45.92 9.53 -5.29
N LYS A 433 -46.19 9.07 -6.53
CA LYS A 433 -45.66 7.79 -7.06
C LYS A 433 -44.19 7.89 -7.42
N PHE A 434 -43.55 6.74 -7.53
CA PHE A 434 -42.13 6.66 -7.86
C PHE A 434 -41.95 6.22 -9.31
N LYS A 435 -41.21 7.01 -10.08
CA LYS A 435 -40.67 6.58 -11.37
C LYS A 435 -39.26 6.07 -11.14
N TYR A 436 -39.07 4.76 -11.19
CA TYR A 436 -37.80 4.08 -10.93
C TYR A 436 -37.06 3.79 -12.23
N TYR A 437 -35.76 4.13 -12.26
CA TYR A 437 -34.83 3.87 -13.35
C TYR A 437 -33.59 3.16 -12.83
N ASP A 438 -33.21 2.07 -13.50
CA ASP A 438 -31.98 1.35 -13.23
C ASP A 438 -31.00 1.57 -14.41
N PRO A 439 -29.87 2.26 -14.20
CA PRO A 439 -28.84 2.49 -15.23
C PRO A 439 -28.16 1.24 -15.78
N ASN A 440 -28.26 0.09 -15.10
CA ASN A 440 -27.83 -1.20 -15.66
C ASN A 440 -28.83 -1.72 -16.69
N LEU A 441 -29.99 -1.09 -16.82
CA LEU A 441 -30.97 -1.28 -17.89
C LEU A 441 -31.46 -2.74 -18.00
N LYS A 442 -31.39 -3.48 -16.89
CA LYS A 442 -31.81 -4.89 -16.78
C LYS A 442 -33.34 -5.04 -16.77
N ASN A 443 -34.07 -4.00 -16.42
CA ASN A 443 -35.53 -3.97 -16.27
C ASN A 443 -36.12 -2.69 -16.91
N LYS A 444 -37.42 -2.70 -17.27
CA LYS A 444 -38.15 -1.49 -17.70
C LYS A 444 -38.24 -0.47 -16.56
N MET A 445 -38.27 0.81 -16.94
CA MET A 445 -38.68 1.88 -16.03
C MET A 445 -40.07 1.56 -15.49
N LYS A 446 -40.19 1.53 -14.16
CA LYS A 446 -41.41 1.13 -13.47
C LYS A 446 -41.99 2.34 -12.76
N ILE A 447 -43.28 2.57 -12.97
CA ILE A 447 -44.06 3.43 -12.07
C ILE A 447 -44.50 2.52 -10.92
N ILE A 448 -44.09 2.88 -9.71
CA ILE A 448 -44.33 2.13 -8.50
C ILE A 448 -45.22 2.97 -7.60
N ASP A 449 -46.32 2.35 -7.13
CA ASP A 449 -47.42 3.07 -6.52
C ASP A 449 -47.18 3.39 -5.02
N SER A 450 -46.32 2.62 -4.34
CA SER A 450 -46.05 2.80 -2.91
C SER A 450 -44.59 2.59 -2.52
N ALA A 451 -44.22 3.10 -1.34
CA ALA A 451 -42.88 2.95 -0.79
C ALA A 451 -42.56 1.50 -0.42
N GLU A 452 -43.57 0.74 0.05
CA GLU A 452 -43.47 -0.70 0.32
C GLU A 452 -43.15 -1.46 -0.97
N GLU A 453 -43.91 -1.23 -2.03
CA GLU A 453 -43.68 -1.89 -3.32
C GLU A 453 -42.30 -1.52 -3.89
N LEU A 454 -41.87 -0.27 -3.72
CA LEU A 454 -40.56 0.19 -4.17
C LEU A 454 -39.42 -0.44 -3.37
N SER A 455 -39.55 -0.48 -2.04
CA SER A 455 -38.57 -1.10 -1.14
C SER A 455 -38.41 -2.58 -1.44
N ASP A 456 -39.52 -3.32 -1.55
CA ASP A 456 -39.53 -4.72 -1.96
C ASP A 456 -38.84 -4.93 -3.31
N TYR A 457 -39.11 -4.05 -4.26
CA TYR A 457 -38.52 -4.13 -5.60
C TYR A 457 -37.02 -3.87 -5.56
N ILE A 458 -36.56 -2.80 -4.90
CA ILE A 458 -35.14 -2.47 -4.76
C ILE A 458 -34.38 -3.60 -4.05
N VAL A 459 -34.93 -4.14 -2.96
CA VAL A 459 -34.28 -5.25 -2.23
C VAL A 459 -34.16 -6.48 -3.12
N LYS A 460 -35.24 -6.86 -3.84
CA LYS A 460 -35.23 -8.01 -4.75
C LYS A 460 -34.28 -7.86 -5.93
N THR A 461 -34.18 -6.68 -6.53
CA THR A 461 -33.42 -6.47 -7.78
C THR A 461 -31.98 -6.04 -7.57
N LYS A 462 -31.68 -5.37 -6.45
CA LYS A 462 -30.36 -4.80 -6.18
C LYS A 462 -29.62 -5.50 -5.03
N TYR A 463 -30.29 -5.70 -3.89
CA TYR A 463 -29.59 -6.06 -2.64
C TYR A 463 -29.68 -7.52 -2.23
N LYS A 464 -30.57 -8.33 -2.80
CA LYS A 464 -30.80 -9.74 -2.41
C LYS A 464 -29.55 -10.62 -2.45
N HIS A 465 -28.54 -10.29 -3.27
CA HIS A 465 -27.36 -11.15 -3.50
C HIS A 465 -25.99 -10.46 -3.51
N ILE A 466 -25.92 -9.13 -3.49
CA ILE A 466 -24.66 -8.41 -3.76
C ILE A 466 -24.08 -7.76 -2.48
N ASP A 467 -24.92 -7.24 -1.59
CA ASP A 467 -24.48 -6.45 -0.42
C ASP A 467 -25.32 -6.69 0.85
N MET A 468 -25.97 -7.86 0.99
CA MET A 468 -26.61 -8.23 2.26
C MET A 468 -25.53 -8.36 3.34
N ILE A 469 -25.58 -7.44 4.31
CA ILE A 469 -24.92 -7.59 5.59
C ILE A 469 -25.78 -8.57 6.40
N ASN A 470 -25.14 -9.41 7.22
CA ASN A 470 -25.79 -10.42 8.08
C ASN A 470 -27.17 -9.97 8.61
N ASP A 471 -28.13 -10.91 8.66
CA ASP A 471 -29.48 -10.73 9.23
C ASP A 471 -30.45 -9.81 8.46
N GLY A 472 -30.36 -9.76 7.12
CA GLY A 472 -31.38 -9.08 6.31
C GLY A 472 -31.23 -7.56 6.19
N LYS A 473 -30.02 -7.04 6.45
CA LYS A 473 -29.70 -5.61 6.36
C LYS A 473 -28.76 -5.31 5.20
N PHE A 474 -28.75 -4.09 4.71
CA PHE A 474 -27.93 -3.67 3.57
C PHE A 474 -27.38 -2.25 3.77
N SER A 475 -26.25 -1.96 3.11
CA SER A 475 -25.69 -0.61 3.04
C SER A 475 -26.31 0.13 1.85
N ILE A 476 -26.83 1.33 2.11
CA ILE A 476 -27.57 2.12 1.13
C ILE A 476 -27.21 3.59 1.23
N SER A 477 -26.87 4.21 0.11
CA SER A 477 -26.67 5.66 0.01
C SER A 477 -27.88 6.32 -0.63
N PHE A 478 -28.28 7.47 -0.11
CA PHE A 478 -29.31 8.33 -0.66
C PHE A 478 -28.69 9.67 -1.03
N ASP A 479 -28.82 10.02 -2.29
CA ASP A 479 -28.41 11.30 -2.86
C ASP A 479 -29.64 11.97 -3.48
N ALA A 480 -30.28 12.85 -2.72
CA ALA A 480 -31.50 13.55 -3.14
C ALA A 480 -31.16 14.93 -3.71
N TYR A 481 -31.82 15.35 -4.78
CA TYR A 481 -31.69 16.69 -5.35
C TYR A 481 -32.97 17.14 -6.07
N LYS A 482 -33.09 18.45 -6.29
CA LYS A 482 -34.18 19.07 -7.04
C LYS A 482 -33.65 20.13 -8.00
N PHE A 483 -34.23 20.17 -9.20
CA PHE A 483 -33.98 21.20 -10.20
C PHE A 483 -34.97 22.35 -10.03
N TYR A 484 -34.51 23.55 -9.67
CA TYR A 484 -35.34 24.76 -9.52
C TYR A 484 -35.24 25.65 -10.73
N LYS A 485 -36.23 26.51 -11.06
CA LYS A 485 -36.02 27.68 -11.94
C LYS A 485 -35.42 28.84 -11.13
N SER A 486 -34.44 29.60 -11.63
CA SER A 486 -33.74 30.69 -10.92
C SER A 486 -34.61 31.92 -10.67
N LEU A 487 -35.86 31.91 -11.13
CA LEU A 487 -36.87 32.91 -10.81
C LEU A 487 -37.94 32.36 -9.86
N ASP A 488 -37.95 31.06 -9.61
CA ASP A 488 -38.72 30.51 -8.49
C ASP A 488 -37.90 30.83 -7.24
N LYS A 489 -38.48 31.61 -6.33
CA LYS A 489 -38.01 31.57 -4.93
C LYS A 489 -37.95 30.09 -4.55
N ILE A 490 -36.92 29.67 -3.79
CA ILE A 490 -36.97 28.38 -3.09
C ILE A 490 -38.37 28.35 -2.47
N PRO A 491 -39.30 27.48 -2.93
CA PRO A 491 -40.61 27.43 -2.34
C PRO A 491 -40.36 27.16 -0.85
N GLU A 492 -40.98 27.95 0.04
CA GLU A 492 -41.21 27.46 1.40
C GLU A 492 -41.69 26.03 1.21
N LEU A 493 -40.96 25.05 1.77
CA LEU A 493 -41.22 23.63 1.53
C LEU A 493 -42.73 23.43 1.57
N GLU A 494 -43.31 23.02 0.44
CA GLU A 494 -44.76 22.85 0.35
C GLU A 494 -45.16 21.93 1.51
N LYS A 495 -46.00 22.47 2.39
CA LYS A 495 -46.24 21.97 3.75
C LYS A 495 -46.52 20.46 3.75
N PRO A 496 -45.79 19.65 4.54
CA PRO A 496 -46.27 18.34 4.95
C PRO A 496 -47.50 18.50 5.85
N LEU A 497 -48.46 17.58 5.72
CA LEU A 497 -49.70 17.51 6.51
C LEU A 497 -49.44 17.32 8.02
N THR A 498 -50.46 17.59 8.82
CA THR A 498 -50.44 17.85 10.27
C THR A 498 -49.93 16.71 11.16
N THR A 499 -49.45 17.12 12.33
CA THR A 499 -48.81 16.38 13.45
C THR A 499 -49.49 15.08 13.92
N GLU A 500 -50.74 14.79 13.51
CA GLU A 500 -51.51 13.65 14.01
C GLU A 500 -51.16 12.29 13.36
N GLN A 501 -50.38 12.26 12.27
CA GLN A 501 -50.05 11.04 11.53
C GLN A 501 -48.77 10.31 11.97
N HIS A 502 -47.94 10.89 12.85
CA HIS A 502 -46.65 10.32 13.26
C HIS A 502 -46.72 9.31 14.43
N LYS A 503 -47.84 8.57 14.59
CA LYS A 503 -48.01 7.69 15.76
C LYS A 503 -47.08 6.46 15.73
N LYS A 504 -46.22 6.40 16.75
CA LYS A 504 -45.91 5.22 17.59
C LYS A 504 -45.51 3.94 16.84
N TYR A 505 -44.41 3.99 16.06
CA TYR A 505 -43.39 2.95 15.81
C TYR A 505 -42.60 3.37 14.55
N SER A 506 -41.44 3.99 14.71
CA SER A 506 -40.50 4.29 13.61
C SER A 506 -39.43 3.19 13.57
N PRO A 507 -39.31 2.38 12.49
CA PRO A 507 -38.23 1.41 12.34
C PRO A 507 -36.82 2.01 12.40
N ASN A 508 -36.66 3.25 11.92
CA ASN A 508 -35.42 4.00 12.03
C ASN A 508 -35.26 4.71 13.39
N GLY A 509 -36.23 4.66 14.29
CA GLY A 509 -36.18 5.39 15.56
C GLY A 509 -36.27 6.92 15.41
N LEU A 510 -36.73 7.42 14.27
CA LEU A 510 -36.83 8.86 13.99
C LEU A 510 -37.94 9.49 14.83
N THR A 511 -37.57 10.54 15.57
CA THR A 511 -38.51 11.33 16.38
C THR A 511 -39.16 12.43 15.54
N PRO A 512 -40.27 13.05 15.99
CA PRO A 512 -40.84 14.21 15.31
C PRO A 512 -39.84 15.35 15.08
N LEU A 513 -38.82 15.48 15.93
CA LEU A 513 -37.77 16.48 15.78
C LEU A 513 -36.79 16.13 14.65
N HIS A 514 -36.44 14.85 14.46
CA HIS A 514 -35.65 14.42 13.30
C HIS A 514 -36.36 14.76 11.99
N TYR A 515 -37.66 14.44 11.91
CA TYR A 515 -38.48 14.79 10.76
C TYR A 515 -38.54 16.30 10.50
N ALA A 516 -38.71 17.12 11.53
CA ALA A 516 -38.70 18.57 11.37
C ALA A 516 -37.36 19.10 10.83
N VAL A 517 -36.24 18.50 11.24
CA VAL A 517 -34.90 18.85 10.70
C VAL A 517 -34.75 18.42 9.25
N MET A 518 -35.14 17.19 8.90
CA MET A 518 -35.09 16.67 7.53
C MET A 518 -36.02 17.45 6.58
N GLU A 519 -37.15 17.92 7.09
CA GLU A 519 -38.08 18.84 6.40
C GLU A 519 -37.54 20.27 6.35
N ASN A 520 -36.44 20.58 7.03
CA ASN A 520 -35.88 21.91 7.17
C ASN A 520 -36.88 22.96 7.71
N ASP A 521 -37.83 22.52 8.55
CA ASP A 521 -38.89 23.34 9.15
C ASP A 521 -38.43 23.91 10.51
N LEU A 522 -37.88 25.13 10.46
CA LEU A 522 -37.33 25.81 11.63
C LEU A 522 -38.39 26.09 12.70
N GLU A 523 -39.61 26.46 12.32
CA GLU A 523 -40.68 26.81 13.26
C GLU A 523 -41.17 25.56 14.01
N LYS A 524 -41.38 24.46 13.27
CA LYS A 524 -41.77 23.17 13.84
C LYS A 524 -40.67 22.62 14.76
N ALA A 525 -39.40 22.69 14.35
CA ALA A 525 -38.28 22.30 15.19
C ALA A 525 -38.22 23.13 16.49
N HIS A 526 -38.33 24.46 16.39
CA HIS A 526 -38.34 25.35 17.55
C HIS A 526 -39.46 25.01 18.53
N LYS A 527 -40.69 24.82 18.03
CA LYS A 527 -41.84 24.45 18.84
C LYS A 527 -41.66 23.09 19.50
N LEU A 528 -41.20 22.08 18.76
CA LEU A 528 -40.95 20.73 19.31
C LEU A 528 -39.87 20.73 20.39
N MET A 529 -38.81 21.52 20.21
CA MET A 529 -37.74 21.66 21.21
C MET A 529 -38.23 22.37 22.48
N GLN A 530 -39.18 23.30 22.38
CA GLN A 530 -39.82 23.96 23.52
C GLN A 530 -40.79 23.04 24.25
N ASP A 531 -41.72 22.41 23.51
CA ASP A 531 -42.79 21.58 24.06
C ASP A 531 -42.26 20.23 24.60
N HIS A 532 -41.23 19.67 23.94
CA HIS A 532 -40.66 18.36 24.25
C HIS A 532 -39.12 18.37 24.25
N PRO A 533 -38.48 19.00 25.24
CA PRO A 533 -37.03 19.24 25.19
C PRO A 533 -36.14 18.00 25.27
N ASN A 534 -36.68 16.84 25.64
CA ASN A 534 -35.94 15.58 25.67
C ASN A 534 -35.65 15.05 24.25
N LEU A 535 -36.45 15.44 23.25
CA LEU A 535 -36.29 15.00 21.86
C LEU A 535 -34.95 15.45 21.24
N ILE A 536 -34.31 16.50 21.79
CA ILE A 536 -33.05 17.06 21.29
C ILE A 536 -31.93 16.01 21.29
N ASN A 537 -31.90 15.15 22.31
CA ASN A 537 -30.84 14.15 22.53
C ASN A 537 -31.31 12.72 22.28
N GLU A 538 -32.54 12.51 21.81
CA GLU A 538 -33.00 11.18 21.41
C GLU A 538 -32.25 10.76 20.14
N LEU A 539 -31.74 9.53 20.15
CA LEU A 539 -30.99 8.95 19.04
C LEU A 539 -31.90 8.04 18.22
N ASP A 540 -31.69 8.07 16.91
CA ASP A 540 -32.27 7.14 15.96
C ASP A 540 -31.61 5.74 16.07
N ALA A 541 -32.05 4.79 15.24
CA ALA A 541 -31.53 3.42 15.20
C ALA A 541 -30.06 3.34 14.74
N PHE A 542 -29.51 4.42 14.18
CA PHE A 542 -28.12 4.55 13.73
C PHE A 542 -27.26 5.34 14.73
N GLY A 543 -27.82 5.74 15.87
CA GLY A 543 -27.12 6.49 16.91
C GLY A 543 -26.95 7.97 16.61
N ASN A 544 -27.76 8.56 15.72
CA ASN A 544 -27.76 9.99 15.39
C ASN A 544 -28.95 10.69 16.05
N SER A 545 -28.69 11.87 16.59
CA SER A 545 -29.68 12.84 17.06
C SER A 545 -30.18 13.72 15.92
N ALA A 546 -31.29 14.43 16.15
CA ALA A 546 -31.84 15.38 15.17
C ALA A 546 -30.84 16.48 14.80
N PHE A 547 -29.91 16.85 15.69
CA PHE A 547 -28.86 17.82 15.39
C PHE A 547 -27.90 17.33 14.30
N GLU A 548 -27.52 16.06 14.35
CA GLU A 548 -26.57 15.49 13.39
C GLU A 548 -27.18 15.37 11.99
N TYR A 549 -28.50 15.24 11.89
CA TYR A 549 -29.23 15.29 10.61
C TYR A 549 -29.09 16.63 9.90
N ILE A 550 -28.83 17.75 10.59
CA ILE A 550 -28.53 19.04 9.96
C ILE A 550 -27.32 18.91 9.03
N GLY A 551 -26.32 18.14 9.43
CA GLY A 551 -25.12 17.84 8.65
C GLY A 551 -25.32 16.82 7.53
N LEU A 552 -26.46 16.14 7.47
CA LEU A 552 -26.81 15.23 6.37
C LEU A 552 -27.57 15.96 5.25
N MET A 553 -28.04 17.18 5.54
CA MET A 553 -28.68 18.05 4.58
C MET A 553 -27.61 18.73 3.72
N SER A 554 -27.81 18.73 2.40
CA SER A 554 -26.81 19.34 1.51
C SER A 554 -26.87 20.88 1.49
N ASN A 555 -27.95 21.46 2.02
CA ASN A 555 -28.04 22.88 2.35
C ASN A 555 -28.22 23.02 3.86
N ILE A 556 -27.11 23.26 4.57
CA ILE A 556 -27.11 23.42 6.03
C ILE A 556 -27.91 24.66 6.40
N ASN A 557 -29.01 24.46 7.13
CA ASN A 557 -29.75 25.58 7.70
C ASN A 557 -29.05 26.09 8.95
N PHE A 558 -28.24 27.14 8.79
CA PHE A 558 -27.49 27.76 9.87
C PHE A 558 -28.40 28.27 11.01
N ASN A 559 -29.62 28.74 10.71
CA ASN A 559 -30.56 29.14 11.76
C ASN A 559 -31.04 27.95 12.60
N MET A 560 -31.20 26.78 11.97
CA MET A 560 -31.55 25.55 12.67
C MET A 560 -30.38 25.06 13.52
N LEU A 561 -29.15 25.13 12.99
CA LEU A 561 -27.94 24.82 13.73
C LEU A 561 -27.82 25.74 14.97
N ASP A 562 -27.95 27.05 14.79
CA ASP A 562 -27.90 28.04 15.87
C ASP A 562 -28.99 27.80 16.92
N LEU A 563 -30.20 27.45 16.50
CA LEU A 563 -31.32 27.09 17.39
C LEU A 563 -30.95 25.91 18.30
N PHE A 564 -30.39 24.85 17.75
CA PHE A 564 -29.96 23.69 18.53
C PHE A 564 -28.77 24.01 19.44
N ALA A 565 -27.77 24.73 18.93
CA ALA A 565 -26.61 25.13 19.72
C ALA A 565 -27.00 26.02 20.92
N GLN A 566 -27.92 26.96 20.72
CA GLN A 566 -28.44 27.86 21.76
C GLN A 566 -29.34 27.16 22.78
N SER A 567 -29.82 25.94 22.51
CA SER A 567 -30.62 25.18 23.46
C SER A 567 -29.86 24.79 24.73
N GLY A 568 -28.53 24.76 24.68
CA GLY A 568 -27.64 24.34 25.77
C GLY A 568 -27.75 22.85 26.12
N LYS A 569 -28.46 22.06 25.31
CA LYS A 569 -28.71 20.62 25.55
C LYS A 569 -27.91 19.71 24.64
N VAL A 570 -27.27 20.26 23.61
CA VAL A 570 -26.47 19.54 22.62
C VAL A 570 -25.01 19.56 23.05
N ASP A 571 -24.37 18.38 23.11
CA ASP A 571 -22.92 18.28 23.31
C ASP A 571 -22.18 18.46 21.96
N LEU A 572 -21.93 19.73 21.62
CA LEU A 572 -21.26 20.09 20.38
C LEU A 572 -19.84 19.48 20.28
N ASN A 573 -19.15 19.24 21.39
CA ASN A 573 -17.80 18.66 21.40
C ASN A 573 -17.83 17.18 21.01
N SER A 574 -18.74 16.41 21.61
CA SER A 574 -18.92 14.99 21.28
C SER A 574 -19.34 14.81 19.82
N ILE A 575 -20.27 15.64 19.36
CA ILE A 575 -20.77 15.61 17.97
C ILE A 575 -19.65 15.95 16.99
N LEU A 576 -18.86 17.00 17.26
CA LEU A 576 -17.75 17.38 16.38
C LEU A 576 -16.70 16.26 16.31
N CYS A 577 -16.40 15.56 17.42
CA CYS A 577 -15.53 14.37 17.41
C CYS A 577 -16.11 13.23 16.56
N LYS A 578 -17.40 12.92 16.71
CA LYS A 578 -18.08 11.89 15.92
C LYS A 578 -18.07 12.22 14.43
N LEU A 579 -18.29 13.48 14.06
CA LEU A 579 -18.25 13.94 12.66
C LEU A 579 -16.86 13.87 12.05
N ILE A 580 -15.82 14.27 12.81
CA ILE A 580 -14.42 14.14 12.39
C ILE A 580 -14.11 12.66 12.10
N LYS A 581 -14.49 11.75 12.99
CA LYS A 581 -14.30 10.30 12.80
C LYS A 581 -15.07 9.76 11.60
N ALA A 582 -16.30 10.25 11.38
CA ALA A 582 -17.15 9.81 10.28
C ALA A 582 -16.70 10.32 8.90
N LYS A 583 -15.77 11.30 8.83
CA LYS A 583 -15.27 11.91 7.58
C LYS A 583 -16.36 12.66 6.78
N LYS A 584 -17.38 13.20 7.45
CA LYS A 584 -18.58 13.74 6.77
C LYS A 584 -18.69 15.26 6.87
N ASN A 585 -19.07 15.90 5.76
CA ASN A 585 -19.54 17.30 5.62
C ASN A 585 -18.64 18.38 6.27
N LEU A 586 -17.55 18.75 5.58
CA LEU A 586 -16.62 19.81 6.01
C LEU A 586 -17.29 21.17 6.26
N PRO A 587 -18.25 21.64 5.43
CA PRO A 587 -19.04 22.83 5.75
C PRO A 587 -19.73 22.75 7.11
N PHE A 588 -20.29 21.58 7.48
CA PHE A 588 -20.95 21.39 8.77
C PHE A 588 -19.95 21.32 9.94
N ILE A 589 -18.83 20.62 9.77
CA ILE A 589 -17.70 20.64 10.72
C ILE A 589 -17.25 22.08 10.98
N LYS A 590 -17.05 22.87 9.91
CA LYS A 590 -16.69 24.29 10.00
C LYS A 590 -17.77 25.11 10.69
N ALA A 591 -19.05 24.85 10.41
CA ALA A 591 -20.16 25.57 11.02
C ALA A 591 -20.21 25.32 12.54
N ILE A 592 -20.12 24.06 12.98
CA ILE A 592 -20.08 23.68 14.40
C ILE A 592 -18.84 24.24 15.07
N ALA A 593 -17.67 24.11 14.44
CA ALA A 593 -16.41 24.61 15.01
C ALA A 593 -16.44 26.12 15.29
N ASN A 594 -17.24 26.89 14.55
CA ASN A 594 -17.42 28.33 14.73
C ASN A 594 -18.62 28.71 15.61
N GLN A 595 -19.32 27.74 16.22
CA GLN A 595 -20.46 28.05 17.08
C GLN A 595 -20.02 28.75 18.37
N PRO A 596 -20.64 29.89 18.74
CA PRO A 596 -20.29 30.60 19.97
C PRO A 596 -20.45 29.78 21.25
N ALA A 597 -21.35 28.78 21.23
CA ALA A 597 -21.60 27.89 22.36
C ALA A 597 -20.55 26.78 22.53
N LEU A 598 -19.69 26.54 21.53
CA LEU A 598 -18.67 25.50 21.57
C LEU A 598 -17.41 25.99 22.28
N ASP A 599 -17.03 25.32 23.37
CA ASP A 599 -15.66 25.41 23.88
C ASP A 599 -14.76 24.45 23.11
N ILE A 600 -14.09 24.97 22.08
CA ILE A 600 -13.21 24.21 21.17
C ILE A 600 -12.02 23.54 21.88
N ASN A 601 -11.69 23.99 23.10
CA ASN A 601 -10.56 23.48 23.88
C ASN A 601 -10.98 22.55 25.02
N GLN A 602 -12.28 22.29 25.17
CA GLN A 602 -12.77 21.37 26.18
C GLN A 602 -12.20 19.97 25.94
N PRO A 603 -11.68 19.29 26.99
CA PRO A 603 -11.21 17.92 26.85
C PRO A 603 -12.39 16.96 26.63
N HIS A 604 -12.26 16.04 25.68
CA HIS A 604 -13.23 14.97 25.40
C HIS A 604 -12.56 13.60 25.61
N GLU A 605 -13.33 12.55 25.94
CA GLU A 605 -12.86 11.20 26.31
C GLU A 605 -11.48 10.80 25.72
N GLN A 606 -10.53 10.48 26.62
CA GLN A 606 -9.12 10.11 26.36
C GLN A 606 -8.22 11.16 25.67
N SER A 607 -8.75 12.24 25.06
CA SER A 607 -7.97 13.25 24.31
C SER A 607 -8.19 14.69 24.82
N LYS A 608 -7.09 15.37 25.17
CA LYS A 608 -7.12 16.67 25.88
C LYS A 608 -7.62 17.87 25.05
N SER A 609 -7.91 17.72 23.75
CA SER A 609 -8.57 18.73 22.87
C SER A 609 -8.99 18.13 21.52
N ILE A 610 -9.92 18.79 20.81
CA ILE A 610 -10.42 18.34 19.51
C ILE A 610 -9.36 18.35 18.39
N LEU A 611 -8.41 19.28 18.45
CA LEU A 611 -7.28 19.34 17.53
C LEU A 611 -6.35 18.13 17.71
N LEU A 612 -6.09 17.72 18.96
CA LEU A 612 -5.32 16.51 19.26
C LEU A 612 -6.06 15.23 18.83
N PHE A 613 -7.38 15.23 18.94
CA PHE A 613 -8.22 14.13 18.44
C PHE A 613 -8.05 13.98 16.92
N ALA A 614 -8.33 15.03 16.15
CA ALA A 614 -8.21 15.03 14.69
C ALA A 614 -6.81 14.61 14.17
N LEU A 615 -5.75 14.97 14.90
CA LEU A 615 -4.37 14.59 14.56
C LEU A 615 -4.04 13.11 14.84
N ASN A 616 -4.71 12.45 15.79
CA ASN A 616 -4.44 11.07 16.18
C ASN A 616 -5.33 10.03 15.48
N GLU A 617 -6.39 10.45 14.79
CA GLU A 617 -7.28 9.53 14.09
C GLU A 617 -6.57 8.89 12.88
N TYR A 618 -6.09 7.65 13.05
CA TYR A 618 -5.32 6.93 12.03
C TYR A 618 -6.17 6.53 10.82
N ASP A 619 -7.48 6.38 11.00
CA ASP A 619 -8.41 5.93 9.97
C ASP A 619 -8.74 7.02 8.94
N LEU A 620 -8.39 8.28 9.19
CA LEU A 620 -8.60 9.38 8.25
C LEU A 620 -7.63 9.28 7.07
N ASP A 621 -8.12 9.40 5.84
CA ASP A 621 -7.23 9.61 4.69
C ASP A 621 -6.51 10.96 4.82
N VAL A 622 -5.36 11.09 4.13
CA VAL A 622 -4.45 12.23 4.28
C VAL A 622 -5.11 13.55 3.89
N PHE A 623 -5.99 13.55 2.89
CA PHE A 623 -6.66 14.74 2.39
C PHE A 623 -7.70 15.26 3.38
N SER A 624 -8.65 14.40 3.79
CA SER A 624 -9.68 14.76 4.77
C SER A 624 -9.08 15.25 6.09
N ARG A 625 -8.00 14.59 6.55
CA ARG A 625 -7.28 15.00 7.76
C ARG A 625 -6.69 16.40 7.62
N THR A 626 -6.13 16.72 6.46
CA THR A 626 -5.54 18.03 6.16
C THR A 626 -6.60 19.13 6.24
N GLU A 627 -7.74 18.97 5.56
CA GLU A 627 -8.79 19.99 5.53
C GLU A 627 -9.44 20.21 6.91
N ILE A 628 -9.70 19.13 7.66
CA ILE A 628 -10.23 19.23 9.02
C ILE A 628 -9.26 20.01 9.92
N ILE A 629 -7.96 19.70 9.87
CA ILE A 629 -6.96 20.41 10.69
C ILE A 629 -6.90 21.89 10.28
N GLN A 630 -6.95 22.21 8.99
CA GLN A 630 -6.99 23.61 8.52
C GLN A 630 -8.21 24.36 9.07
N ILE A 631 -9.39 23.75 9.03
CA ILE A 631 -10.62 24.33 9.60
C ILE A 631 -10.45 24.63 11.10
N LEU A 632 -9.92 23.67 11.87
CA LEU A 632 -9.72 23.84 13.31
C LEU A 632 -8.68 24.91 13.64
N LEU A 633 -7.58 24.98 12.89
CA LEU A 633 -6.51 25.98 13.10
C LEU A 633 -6.92 27.40 12.72
N GLN A 634 -7.93 27.57 11.86
CA GLN A 634 -8.52 28.87 11.55
C GLN A 634 -9.38 29.42 12.70
N HIS A 635 -9.81 28.58 13.64
CA HIS A 635 -10.60 29.03 14.77
C HIS A 635 -9.78 29.97 15.67
N PRO A 636 -10.28 31.16 16.04
CA PRO A 636 -9.46 32.18 16.72
C PRO A 636 -8.97 31.74 18.10
N ASN A 637 -9.78 30.97 18.84
CA ASN A 637 -9.51 30.59 20.22
C ASN A 637 -8.90 29.19 20.38
N ILE A 638 -8.51 28.50 19.29
CA ILE A 638 -7.96 27.14 19.39
C ILE A 638 -6.60 27.14 20.11
N ASP A 639 -6.44 26.28 21.13
CA ASP A 639 -5.17 26.08 21.82
C ASP A 639 -4.27 25.12 21.02
N ILE A 640 -3.40 25.71 20.22
CA ILE A 640 -2.42 25.00 19.38
C ILE A 640 -1.24 24.41 20.16
N ASN A 641 -1.15 24.67 21.47
CA ASN A 641 -0.04 24.25 22.33
C ASN A 641 -0.46 23.18 23.35
N LYS A 642 -1.74 22.80 23.38
CA LYS A 642 -2.28 21.85 24.34
C LYS A 642 -1.59 20.48 24.25
N LYS A 643 -0.93 20.06 25.34
CA LYS A 643 -0.26 18.75 25.39
C LYS A 643 -1.25 17.60 25.60
N ASN A 644 -1.02 16.46 24.95
CA ASN A 644 -1.75 15.21 25.18
C ASN A 644 -1.27 14.46 26.47
N ASN A 645 -1.66 13.20 26.65
CA ASN A 645 -1.26 12.38 27.81
C ASN A 645 0.21 11.93 27.79
N ARG A 646 0.89 12.05 26.65
CA ARG A 646 2.32 11.73 26.45
C ARG A 646 3.20 12.98 26.39
N GLY A 647 2.66 14.13 26.81
CA GLY A 647 3.34 15.43 26.73
C GLY A 647 3.45 16.05 25.33
N LYS A 648 2.89 15.43 24.28
CA LYS A 648 3.04 15.91 22.90
C LYS A 648 2.09 17.05 22.55
N SER A 649 2.60 18.10 21.91
CA SER A 649 1.79 19.19 21.35
C SER A 649 1.17 18.81 19.99
N PRO A 650 0.15 19.55 19.51
CA PRO A 650 -0.43 19.36 18.19
C PRO A 650 0.61 19.42 17.06
N LEU A 651 1.53 20.40 17.08
CA LEU A 651 2.60 20.50 16.09
C LEU A 651 3.48 19.23 16.07
N MET A 652 3.84 18.66 17.23
CA MET A 652 4.62 17.42 17.27
C MET A 652 3.90 16.23 16.64
N LEU A 653 2.57 16.11 16.86
CA LEU A 653 1.79 15.05 16.25
C LEU A 653 1.64 15.26 14.74
N ALA A 654 1.42 16.50 14.30
CA ALA A 654 1.34 16.85 12.88
C ALA A 654 2.63 16.45 12.15
N LEU A 655 3.79 16.78 12.72
CA LEU A 655 5.09 16.39 12.19
C LEU A 655 5.29 14.86 12.24
N LYS A 656 5.01 14.21 13.37
CA LYS A 656 5.17 12.75 13.53
C LYS A 656 4.34 11.96 12.50
N TYR A 657 3.13 12.39 12.21
CA TYR A 657 2.23 11.71 11.26
C TYR A 657 2.32 12.24 9.83
N LYS A 658 3.35 13.05 9.53
CA LYS A 658 3.61 13.58 8.19
C LYS A 658 2.41 14.32 7.58
N VAL A 659 1.73 15.16 8.36
CA VAL A 659 0.63 16.00 7.86
C VAL A 659 1.17 17.01 6.85
N ASN A 660 0.32 17.40 5.89
CA ASN A 660 0.64 18.29 4.77
C ASN A 660 1.50 19.52 5.21
N PRO A 661 2.60 19.83 4.51
CA PRO A 661 3.47 20.98 4.78
C PRO A 661 2.75 22.33 4.96
N ASP A 662 1.66 22.58 4.23
CA ASP A 662 0.89 23.83 4.34
C ASP A 662 0.17 23.96 5.68
N VAL A 663 -0.24 22.84 6.29
CA VAL A 663 -0.77 22.83 7.67
C VAL A 663 0.34 23.14 8.66
N ILE A 664 1.56 22.62 8.43
CA ILE A 664 2.71 22.94 9.28
C ILE A 664 3.04 24.44 9.19
N LYS A 665 3.04 25.02 7.98
CA LYS A 665 3.20 26.47 7.78
C LYS A 665 2.10 27.27 8.49
N LEU A 666 0.86 26.77 8.48
CA LEU A 666 -0.24 27.42 9.21
C LEU A 666 0.03 27.44 10.73
N PHE A 667 0.49 26.33 11.32
CA PHE A 667 0.95 26.33 12.72
C PHE A 667 2.05 27.38 12.95
N LEU A 668 3.09 27.40 12.11
CA LEU A 668 4.24 28.30 12.25
C LEU A 668 3.88 29.79 12.08
N SER A 669 2.77 30.08 11.39
CA SER A 669 2.26 31.45 11.25
C SER A 669 1.53 31.98 12.49
N ARG A 670 1.18 31.12 13.45
CA ARG A 670 0.44 31.51 14.66
C ARG A 670 1.40 32.14 15.69
N PRO A 671 1.18 33.41 16.10
CA PRO A 671 2.10 34.12 16.98
C PRO A 671 2.22 33.52 18.39
N GLU A 672 1.19 32.80 18.84
CA GLU A 672 1.15 32.13 20.14
C GLU A 672 1.77 30.73 20.14
N LEU A 673 2.28 30.23 19.01
CA LEU A 673 2.87 28.89 18.91
C LEU A 673 4.11 28.75 19.80
N GLN A 674 4.16 27.68 20.59
CA GLN A 674 5.30 27.30 21.41
C GLN A 674 6.04 26.11 20.77
N THR A 675 7.14 26.38 20.08
CA THR A 675 7.95 25.33 19.41
C THR A 675 8.85 24.56 20.38
N ASN A 676 9.09 25.12 21.57
CA ASN A 676 9.99 24.60 22.61
C ASN A 676 9.34 23.68 23.63
N ILE A 677 8.06 23.33 23.42
CA ILE A 677 7.41 22.30 24.23
C ILE A 677 8.20 20.99 24.06
N ALA A 678 8.40 20.27 25.16
CA ALA A 678 8.98 18.93 25.16
C ALA A 678 7.95 17.91 25.62
N ASP A 679 7.97 16.73 25.00
CA ASP A 679 7.16 15.58 25.42
C ASP A 679 7.78 14.85 26.62
N ASP A 680 7.14 13.78 27.10
CA ASP A 680 7.61 13.05 28.30
C ASP A 680 8.98 12.37 28.09
N LYS A 681 9.46 12.27 26.84
CA LYS A 681 10.79 11.77 26.47
C LYS A 681 11.76 12.91 26.13
N ASN A 682 11.41 14.12 26.52
CA ASN A 682 12.15 15.36 26.24
C ASN A 682 12.33 15.65 24.74
N LYS A 683 11.42 15.16 23.87
CA LYS A 683 11.47 15.41 22.42
C LYS A 683 10.60 16.61 22.04
N THR A 684 11.13 17.48 21.20
CA THR A 684 10.52 18.75 20.77
C THR A 684 9.98 18.68 19.34
N ALA A 685 9.32 19.75 18.86
CA ALA A 685 8.86 19.82 17.47
C ALA A 685 10.02 19.66 16.47
N LEU A 686 11.19 20.26 16.74
CA LEU A 686 12.37 20.14 15.88
C LEU A 686 12.79 18.68 15.68
N TYR A 687 12.83 17.89 16.76
CA TYR A 687 13.15 16.46 16.69
C TYR A 687 12.20 15.71 15.74
N TYR A 688 10.88 15.94 15.86
CA TYR A 688 9.89 15.26 15.02
C TYR A 688 9.96 15.70 13.56
N ALA A 689 10.28 16.97 13.28
CA ALA A 689 10.46 17.46 11.92
C ALA A 689 11.64 16.77 11.22
N ILE A 690 12.80 16.71 11.91
CA ILE A 690 14.01 16.04 11.42
C ILE A 690 13.75 14.55 11.21
N LYS A 691 13.24 13.86 12.24
CA LYS A 691 12.96 12.42 12.18
C LYS A 691 12.01 12.03 11.05
N SER A 692 11.04 12.88 10.75
CA SER A 692 10.02 12.59 9.74
C SER A 692 10.47 12.99 8.33
N GLY A 693 11.63 13.64 8.19
CA GLY A 693 12.22 14.05 6.92
C GLY A 693 11.46 15.20 6.25
N TYR A 694 11.06 16.22 7.02
CA TYR A 694 10.47 17.44 6.44
C TYR A 694 11.53 18.29 5.70
N ASP A 695 11.06 19.12 4.78
CA ASP A 695 11.90 20.05 4.04
C ASP A 695 12.69 21.00 4.95
N ILE A 696 13.87 21.38 4.47
CA ILE A 696 14.83 22.18 5.22
C ILE A 696 14.23 23.53 5.65
N ASP A 697 13.38 24.15 4.82
CA ASP A 697 12.70 25.42 5.12
C ASP A 697 11.79 25.34 6.35
N ILE A 698 11.08 24.23 6.52
CA ILE A 698 10.19 24.00 7.68
C ILE A 698 11.04 23.78 8.93
N ILE A 699 12.08 22.96 8.82
CA ILE A 699 13.01 22.71 9.93
C ILE A 699 13.67 24.01 10.37
N GLN A 700 14.14 24.83 9.42
CA GLN A 700 14.74 26.14 9.69
C GLN A 700 13.75 27.08 10.37
N SER A 701 12.50 27.13 9.91
CA SER A 701 11.46 27.96 10.51
C SER A 701 11.18 27.55 11.97
N ILE A 702 11.07 26.25 12.26
CA ILE A 702 10.90 25.74 13.62
C ILE A 702 12.10 26.13 14.49
N LEU A 703 13.32 25.91 13.99
CA LEU A 703 14.56 26.20 14.69
C LEU A 703 14.69 27.70 15.02
N GLN A 704 14.42 28.58 14.05
CA GLN A 704 14.44 30.03 14.24
C GLN A 704 13.44 30.49 15.31
N LEU A 705 12.22 29.95 15.31
CA LEU A 705 11.23 30.27 16.34
C LEU A 705 11.66 29.77 17.71
N SER A 706 12.22 28.57 17.78
CA SER A 706 12.73 27.98 19.02
C SER A 706 13.86 28.78 19.65
N LEU A 707 14.83 29.22 18.84
CA LEU A 707 16.01 29.96 19.30
C LEU A 707 15.71 31.40 19.75
N LYS A 708 14.52 31.95 19.46
CA LYS A 708 14.11 33.26 19.99
C LYS A 708 13.91 33.24 21.50
N GLU A 709 13.57 32.10 22.09
CA GLU A 709 13.23 31.99 23.52
C GLU A 709 14.36 31.41 24.36
N LYS A 710 15.10 30.43 23.83
CA LYS A 710 16.15 29.68 24.54
C LYS A 710 17.28 29.27 23.60
N SER A 711 18.47 29.03 24.15
CA SER A 711 19.60 28.54 23.36
C SER A 711 19.43 27.07 22.96
N TYR A 712 20.09 26.64 21.88
CA TYR A 712 20.05 25.25 21.40
C TYR A 712 20.39 24.24 22.51
N LYS A 713 21.45 24.52 23.27
CA LYS A 713 21.94 23.67 24.37
C LYS A 713 20.92 23.47 25.50
N GLU A 714 20.05 24.45 25.73
CA GLU A 714 19.00 24.37 26.75
C GLU A 714 17.76 23.61 26.26
N LEU A 715 17.61 23.46 24.94
CA LEU A 715 16.41 22.95 24.29
C LEU A 715 16.54 21.52 23.78
N TYR A 716 17.70 21.14 23.27
CA TYR A 716 17.86 19.92 22.49
C TYR A 716 18.95 19.04 23.07
N ASP A 717 18.64 17.74 23.20
CA ASP A 717 19.61 16.71 23.53
C ASP A 717 20.38 16.25 22.28
N SER A 718 21.45 15.49 22.51
CA SER A 718 22.27 14.87 21.45
C SER A 718 21.46 14.01 20.48
N THR A 719 20.26 13.55 20.85
CA THR A 719 19.43 12.69 19.99
C THR A 719 18.91 13.45 18.76
N THR A 720 18.63 14.75 18.88
CA THR A 720 18.15 15.55 17.73
C THR A 720 19.22 15.66 16.66
N LEU A 721 20.47 15.83 17.09
CA LEU A 721 21.63 15.87 16.21
C LEU A 721 21.93 14.50 15.60
N LYS A 722 21.87 13.42 16.39
CA LYS A 722 22.00 12.04 15.90
C LYS A 722 20.96 11.68 14.83
N GLU A 723 19.72 12.15 14.99
CA GLU A 723 18.68 11.93 13.97
C GLU A 723 18.98 12.71 12.66
N ALA A 724 19.54 13.92 12.76
CA ALA A 724 19.97 14.67 11.58
C ALA A 724 21.12 13.99 10.82
N ILE A 725 22.08 13.40 11.56
CA ILE A 725 23.18 12.61 10.99
C ILE A 725 22.63 11.40 10.22
N LYS A 726 21.66 10.67 10.80
CA LYS A 726 21.01 9.52 10.14
C LYS A 726 20.33 9.87 8.82
N ASN A 727 19.83 11.09 8.67
CA ASN A 727 19.23 11.56 7.43
C ASN A 727 20.27 11.81 6.32
N ARG A 728 21.58 11.76 6.62
CA ARG A 728 22.68 12.00 5.69
C ARG A 728 22.54 13.31 4.91
N ASN A 729 22.00 14.34 5.56
CA ASN A 729 21.83 15.67 4.98
C ASN A 729 22.82 16.66 5.63
N LEU A 730 23.87 17.01 4.88
CA LEU A 730 24.96 17.87 5.37
C LEU A 730 24.50 19.33 5.61
N GLU A 731 23.55 19.82 4.81
CA GLU A 731 22.97 21.17 4.98
C GLU A 731 22.20 21.25 6.29
N LEU A 732 21.36 20.24 6.58
CA LEU A 732 20.65 20.13 7.85
C LEU A 732 21.61 20.06 9.04
N TYR A 733 22.66 19.26 8.92
CA TYR A 733 23.65 19.12 9.98
C TYR A 733 24.39 20.43 10.25
N SER A 734 24.85 21.11 9.19
CA SER A 734 25.51 22.41 9.28
C SER A 734 24.61 23.47 9.93
N MET A 735 23.32 23.49 9.57
CA MET A 735 22.33 24.39 10.16
C MET A 735 22.21 24.22 11.68
N LEU A 736 22.24 22.97 12.19
CA LEU A 736 22.16 22.71 13.62
C LEU A 736 23.45 23.14 14.35
N LEU A 737 24.63 22.96 13.73
CA LEU A 737 25.89 23.44 14.28
C LEU A 737 25.91 24.99 14.36
N GLU A 738 25.42 25.68 13.33
CA GLU A 738 25.28 27.16 13.34
C GLU A 738 24.35 27.66 14.44
N ALA A 739 23.33 26.87 14.77
CA ALA A 739 22.43 27.14 15.89
C ALA A 739 23.06 26.90 17.27
N GLY A 740 24.27 26.36 17.34
CA GLY A 740 25.00 26.09 18.59
C GLY A 740 24.86 24.67 19.11
N ALA A 741 24.58 23.69 18.25
CA ALA A 741 24.69 22.28 18.60
C ALA A 741 26.14 21.91 18.92
N THR A 742 26.36 21.30 20.08
CA THR A 742 27.69 20.81 20.49
C THR A 742 27.85 19.34 20.13
N LEU A 743 29.01 18.98 19.60
CA LEU A 743 29.39 17.58 19.41
C LEU A 743 30.11 17.07 20.65
N ASP A 744 29.76 15.87 21.08
CA ASP A 744 30.63 15.03 21.90
C ASP A 744 31.45 14.11 20.98
N GLY A 745 32.41 13.38 21.55
CA GLY A 745 33.28 12.48 20.78
C GLY A 745 32.47 11.47 19.95
N GLN A 746 31.47 10.81 20.53
CA GLN A 746 30.69 9.81 19.81
C GLN A 746 29.90 10.40 18.62
N ILE A 747 29.29 11.57 18.78
CA ILE A 747 28.52 12.19 17.68
C ILE A 747 29.45 12.63 16.55
N LEU A 748 30.71 13.00 16.84
CA LEU A 748 31.72 13.26 15.81
C LEU A 748 31.95 12.02 14.93
N PHE A 749 32.15 10.84 15.54
CA PHE A 749 32.31 9.59 14.79
C PHE A 749 31.04 9.20 14.04
N ASP A 750 29.87 9.30 14.69
CA ASP A 750 28.56 9.04 14.04
C ASP A 750 28.42 9.90 12.75
N ALA A 751 28.87 11.17 12.78
CA ALA A 751 28.84 12.08 11.65
C ALA A 751 29.86 11.69 10.55
N LEU A 752 31.12 11.47 10.93
CA LEU A 752 32.18 11.10 9.99
C LEU A 752 31.86 9.82 9.22
N GLU A 753 31.36 8.80 9.90
CA GLU A 753 30.92 7.53 9.31
C GLU A 753 29.72 7.75 8.36
N SER A 754 28.68 8.44 8.84
CA SER A 754 27.44 8.63 8.08
C SER A 754 27.62 9.45 6.79
N PHE A 755 28.60 10.36 6.78
CA PHE A 755 28.96 11.16 5.62
C PHE A 755 30.24 10.66 4.90
N SER A 756 30.77 9.50 5.27
CA SER A 756 31.91 8.86 4.58
C SER A 756 33.12 9.78 4.40
N TYR A 757 33.42 10.61 5.40
CA TYR A 757 34.56 11.51 5.38
C TYR A 757 34.65 12.41 4.13
N THR A 758 33.55 13.02 3.67
CA THR A 758 33.68 13.94 2.53
C THR A 758 34.51 15.19 2.88
N PRO A 759 35.16 15.83 1.88
CA PRO A 759 35.89 17.08 2.10
C PRO A 759 35.08 18.16 2.82
N GLU A 760 33.79 18.29 2.47
CA GLU A 760 32.89 19.27 3.05
C GLU A 760 32.64 19.03 4.54
N VAL A 761 32.62 17.76 4.98
CA VAL A 761 32.50 17.41 6.40
C VAL A 761 33.75 17.85 7.15
N ILE A 762 34.94 17.60 6.62
CA ILE A 762 36.21 17.97 7.28
C ILE A 762 36.38 19.49 7.38
N GLU A 763 36.02 20.22 6.32
CA GLU A 763 36.02 21.69 6.35
C GLU A 763 35.05 22.22 7.41
N MET A 764 33.87 21.61 7.51
CA MET A 764 32.88 21.97 8.51
C MET A 764 33.37 21.68 9.94
N LEU A 765 34.03 20.53 10.20
CA LEU A 765 34.62 20.25 11.52
C LEU A 765 35.57 21.38 11.97
N SER A 766 36.38 21.87 11.03
CA SER A 766 37.33 22.96 11.24
C SER A 766 36.62 24.29 11.51
N LYS A 767 35.57 24.60 10.75
CA LYS A 767 34.78 25.84 10.88
C LYS A 767 34.14 26.01 12.26
N TYR A 768 33.66 24.93 12.87
CA TYR A 768 32.94 24.98 14.15
C TYR A 768 33.81 24.64 15.37
N ASN A 769 35.15 24.63 15.22
CA ASN A 769 36.11 24.38 16.29
C ASN A 769 35.84 23.08 17.07
N ILE A 770 35.51 22.03 16.32
CA ILE A 770 35.23 20.69 16.86
C ILE A 770 36.57 20.00 17.14
N ASP A 771 36.69 19.33 18.28
CA ASP A 771 37.92 18.64 18.65
C ASP A 771 38.13 17.41 17.76
N ILE A 772 38.99 17.57 16.75
CA ILE A 772 39.32 16.52 15.78
C ILE A 772 40.24 15.44 16.35
N ASN A 773 40.64 15.56 17.62
CA ASN A 773 41.44 14.57 18.35
C ASN A 773 40.63 13.84 19.42
N ALA A 774 39.30 14.00 19.44
CA ALA A 774 38.44 13.27 20.34
C ALA A 774 38.56 11.76 20.09
N LYS A 775 38.53 10.96 21.17
CA LYS A 775 38.65 9.51 21.10
C LYS A 775 37.28 8.82 21.06
N ASN A 776 37.14 7.74 20.30
CA ASN A 776 35.97 6.86 20.31
C ASN A 776 36.02 5.87 21.52
N GLU A 777 35.13 4.87 21.55
CA GLU A 777 35.10 3.84 22.59
C GLU A 777 36.35 2.93 22.61
N ASP A 778 37.04 2.80 21.48
CA ASP A 778 38.27 2.02 21.31
C ASP A 778 39.55 2.88 21.49
N GLY A 779 39.38 4.15 21.91
CA GLY A 779 40.49 5.07 22.16
C GLY A 779 41.06 5.74 20.90
N GLU A 780 40.49 5.47 19.72
CA GLU A 780 40.97 5.91 18.42
C GLU A 780 40.56 7.34 18.09
N THR A 781 41.38 8.04 17.31
CA THR A 781 41.08 9.39 16.79
C THR A 781 40.41 9.32 15.42
N PRO A 782 39.70 10.38 14.95
CA PRO A 782 39.18 10.47 13.59
C PRO A 782 40.19 10.16 12.48
N LEU A 783 41.48 10.47 12.71
CA LEU A 783 42.54 10.15 11.76
C LEU A 783 42.84 8.65 11.72
N MET A 784 42.84 7.96 12.86
CA MET A 784 43.06 6.51 12.93
C MET A 784 41.94 5.77 12.21
N VAL A 785 40.69 6.09 12.53
CA VAL A 785 39.54 5.45 11.86
C VAL A 785 39.54 5.71 10.35
N ALA A 786 39.89 6.94 9.91
CA ALA A 786 40.02 7.25 8.49
C ALA A 786 41.17 6.50 7.77
N LEU A 787 42.16 6.00 8.52
CA LEU A 787 43.26 5.17 8.02
C LEU A 787 42.95 3.67 8.06
N GLU A 788 41.90 3.25 8.76
CA GLU A 788 41.41 1.87 8.70
C GLU A 788 40.31 1.72 7.65
N ASP A 789 39.44 2.73 7.51
CA ASP A 789 38.38 2.78 6.52
C ASP A 789 38.94 3.04 5.10
N GLU A 790 38.22 2.61 4.05
CA GLU A 790 38.56 2.85 2.63
C GLU A 790 38.35 4.34 2.21
N VAL A 791 38.86 5.29 2.99
CA VAL A 791 38.78 6.74 2.75
C VAL A 791 39.79 7.19 1.71
N SER A 792 39.41 8.15 0.86
CA SER A 792 40.29 8.65 -0.20
C SER A 792 41.57 9.30 0.35
N PRO A 793 42.73 9.10 -0.31
CA PRO A 793 43.97 9.79 0.04
C PRO A 793 43.84 11.33 0.10
N GLU A 794 43.01 11.92 -0.74
CA GLU A 794 42.73 13.36 -0.78
C GLU A 794 42.01 13.84 0.49
N THR A 795 41.02 13.09 0.96
CA THR A 795 40.34 13.36 2.23
C THR A 795 41.30 13.27 3.40
N ILE A 796 42.16 12.24 3.44
CA ILE A 796 43.14 12.06 4.51
C ILE A 796 44.11 13.25 4.52
N LYS A 797 44.59 13.70 3.36
CA LYS A 797 45.42 14.91 3.25
C LYS A 797 44.71 16.16 3.77
N LEU A 798 43.42 16.29 3.51
CA LEU A 798 42.62 17.40 4.01
C LEU A 798 42.51 17.36 5.55
N LEU A 799 42.28 16.17 6.11
CA LEU A 799 42.27 15.96 7.56
C LEU A 799 43.62 16.32 8.19
N LEU A 800 44.72 15.85 7.59
CA LEU A 800 46.11 16.16 8.01
C LEU A 800 46.47 17.65 7.85
N SER A 801 45.75 18.39 7.01
CA SER A 801 45.95 19.84 6.85
C SER A 801 45.29 20.65 7.97
N ASN A 802 44.53 20.01 8.87
CA ASN A 802 43.91 20.68 10.00
C ASN A 802 44.97 21.08 11.05
N PRO A 803 45.07 22.38 11.41
CA PRO A 803 46.16 22.88 12.26
C PRO A 803 46.06 22.44 13.72
N THR A 804 44.92 21.92 14.18
CA THR A 804 44.74 21.43 15.56
C THR A 804 44.86 19.91 15.66
N LEU A 805 45.11 19.21 14.55
CA LEU A 805 45.25 17.76 14.54
C LEU A 805 46.54 17.32 15.24
N ARG A 806 46.43 16.28 16.07
CA ARG A 806 47.54 15.66 16.80
C ARG A 806 47.75 14.24 16.32
N ALA A 807 48.84 14.02 15.62
CA ALA A 807 49.25 12.71 15.12
C ALA A 807 50.05 11.88 16.16
N ASP A 808 50.29 12.41 17.37
CA ASP A 808 51.04 11.75 18.45
C ASP A 808 50.16 11.01 19.46
N VAL A 809 48.84 11.11 19.31
CA VAL A 809 47.86 10.44 20.18
C VAL A 809 47.90 8.93 19.87
N THR A 810 47.86 8.11 20.91
CA THR A 810 47.75 6.65 20.81
C THR A 810 46.32 6.19 21.06
N ASP A 811 45.90 5.07 20.49
CA ASP A 811 44.65 4.37 20.85
C ASP A 811 44.82 3.54 22.14
N ASP A 812 43.83 2.70 22.48
CA ASP A 812 43.87 1.85 23.67
C ASP A 812 44.86 0.66 23.54
N ASN A 813 45.36 0.37 22.32
CA ASN A 813 46.42 -0.59 22.05
C ASN A 813 47.82 0.05 22.05
N ASP A 814 47.93 1.33 22.44
CA ASP A 814 49.14 2.14 22.35
C ASP A 814 49.65 2.37 20.90
N GLU A 815 48.79 2.20 19.89
CA GLU A 815 49.15 2.40 18.48
C GLU A 815 48.88 3.85 18.04
N THR A 816 49.75 4.40 17.19
CA THR A 816 49.62 5.79 16.67
C THR A 816 49.03 5.80 15.27
N ALA A 817 48.51 6.94 14.81
CA ALA A 817 48.05 7.10 13.42
C ALA A 817 49.14 6.74 12.38
N LEU A 818 50.44 6.86 12.72
CA LEU A 818 51.52 6.42 11.84
C LEU A 818 51.54 4.90 11.67
N GLN A 819 51.29 4.13 12.75
CA GLN A 819 51.23 2.68 12.73
C GLN A 819 50.08 2.19 11.85
N HIS A 820 48.88 2.74 12.08
CA HIS A 820 47.68 2.51 11.26
C HIS A 820 47.92 2.76 9.76
N ALA A 821 48.57 3.87 9.40
CA ALA A 821 48.89 4.18 8.01
C ALA A 821 49.86 3.18 7.36
N ILE A 822 50.81 2.64 8.13
CA ILE A 822 51.81 1.68 7.63
C ILE A 822 51.17 0.30 7.45
N ASP A 823 50.41 -0.16 8.43
CA ASP A 823 49.80 -1.49 8.41
C ASP A 823 48.73 -1.62 7.33
N ASN A 824 47.99 -0.54 7.06
CA ASN A 824 47.02 -0.45 5.97
C ASN A 824 47.63 -0.04 4.61
N GLY A 825 48.95 0.16 4.53
CA GLY A 825 49.67 0.32 3.27
C GLY A 825 49.46 1.64 2.53
N TYR A 826 49.27 2.75 3.25
CA TYR A 826 49.13 4.09 2.65
C TYR A 826 50.41 4.57 1.96
N SER A 827 50.26 5.56 1.08
CA SER A 827 51.39 6.10 0.31
C SER A 827 52.45 6.75 1.20
N LEU A 828 53.71 6.71 0.73
CA LEU A 828 54.84 7.33 1.42
C LEU A 828 54.62 8.83 1.71
N GLU A 829 53.86 9.53 0.86
CA GLU A 829 53.51 10.94 1.06
C GLU A 829 52.62 11.14 2.30
N ILE A 830 51.60 10.29 2.51
CA ILE A 830 50.72 10.35 3.69
C ILE A 830 51.51 9.99 4.95
N ILE A 831 52.28 8.90 4.89
CA ILE A 831 53.15 8.45 5.98
C ILE A 831 54.14 9.56 6.38
N GLN A 832 54.81 10.19 5.40
CA GLN A 832 55.72 11.30 5.64
C GLN A 832 55.01 12.50 6.27
N THR A 833 53.80 12.82 5.82
CA THR A 833 53.02 13.92 6.40
C THR A 833 52.66 13.65 7.86
N ILE A 834 52.16 12.44 8.17
CA ILE A 834 51.84 12.03 9.55
C ILE A 834 53.10 12.09 10.43
N LEU A 835 54.21 11.53 9.95
CA LEU A 835 55.49 11.52 10.67
C LEU A 835 55.99 12.94 10.97
N GLN A 836 55.91 13.85 9.98
CA GLN A 836 56.28 15.26 10.18
C GLN A 836 55.41 15.93 11.25
N LEU A 837 54.10 15.66 11.28
CA LEU A 837 53.18 16.23 12.27
C LEU A 837 53.46 15.66 13.67
N SER A 838 53.61 14.34 13.81
CA SER A 838 53.91 13.73 15.11
C SER A 838 55.22 14.25 15.71
N LEU A 839 56.24 14.47 14.87
CA LEU A 839 57.55 14.98 15.31
C LEU A 839 57.56 16.45 15.75
N GLN A 840 56.50 17.21 15.44
CA GLN A 840 56.32 18.56 16.01
C GLN A 840 55.96 18.50 17.50
N GLU A 841 55.32 17.42 17.94
CA GLU A 841 54.81 17.26 19.30
C GLU A 841 55.82 16.54 20.22
N LYS A 842 56.47 15.48 19.73
CA LYS A 842 57.44 14.68 20.49
C LYS A 842 58.62 14.22 19.61
N PRO A 843 59.81 14.00 20.18
CA PRO A 843 60.93 13.44 19.42
C PRO A 843 60.68 11.97 19.04
N TYR A 844 61.25 11.51 17.91
CA TYR A 844 61.06 10.15 17.37
C TYR A 844 61.23 9.04 18.41
N ALA A 845 62.23 9.18 19.30
CA ALA A 845 62.56 8.21 20.35
C ALA A 845 61.48 8.03 21.42
N GLU A 846 60.57 9.01 21.59
CA GLU A 846 59.45 8.95 22.54
C GLU A 846 58.12 8.56 21.89
N LEU A 847 58.06 8.55 20.55
CA LEU A 847 56.83 8.33 19.78
C LEU A 847 56.66 6.91 19.28
N TYR A 848 57.76 6.24 18.95
CA TYR A 848 57.71 5.02 18.14
C TYR A 848 58.55 3.92 18.76
N SER A 849 57.93 2.75 18.93
CA SER A 849 58.62 1.55 19.35
C SER A 849 59.64 1.11 18.29
N PRO A 850 60.76 0.48 18.68
CA PRO A 850 61.71 -0.14 17.74
C PRO A 850 61.08 -1.17 16.80
N SER A 851 59.84 -1.62 17.07
CA SER A 851 59.06 -2.49 16.20
C SER A 851 58.60 -1.84 14.89
N LEU A 852 58.40 -0.52 14.80
CA LEU A 852 58.03 0.16 13.55
C LEU A 852 59.15 0.10 12.51
N LEU A 853 60.38 0.44 12.94
CA LEU A 853 61.58 0.30 12.12
C LEU A 853 61.88 -1.18 11.84
N GLY A 854 61.66 -2.06 12.82
CA GLY A 854 61.74 -3.52 12.66
C GLY A 854 60.82 -4.05 11.57
N ASN A 855 59.53 -3.69 11.59
CA ASN A 855 58.53 -4.08 10.58
C ASN A 855 58.90 -3.54 9.19
N ALA A 856 59.37 -2.29 9.08
CA ALA A 856 59.84 -1.74 7.82
C ALA A 856 61.05 -2.53 7.26
N ILE A 857 61.97 -2.95 8.14
CA ILE A 857 63.13 -3.78 7.81
C ILE A 857 62.72 -5.20 7.40
N ASP A 858 61.84 -5.84 8.15
CA ASP A 858 61.37 -7.21 7.94
C ASP A 858 60.53 -7.33 6.66
N ASN A 859 59.69 -6.32 6.38
CA ASN A 859 58.89 -6.20 5.15
C ASN A 859 59.69 -5.63 3.97
N ASN A 860 60.97 -5.32 4.16
CA ASN A 860 61.87 -4.85 3.11
C ASN A 860 61.42 -3.55 2.42
N ASN A 861 60.79 -2.63 3.16
CA ASN A 861 60.31 -1.35 2.65
C ASN A 861 61.42 -0.28 2.74
N ILE A 862 62.31 -0.25 1.74
CA ILE A 862 63.51 0.62 1.71
C ILE A 862 63.15 2.10 1.78
N GLU A 863 62.05 2.50 1.14
CA GLU A 863 61.58 3.89 1.14
C GLU A 863 61.18 4.31 2.55
N LEU A 864 60.46 3.46 3.27
CA LEU A 864 60.06 3.68 4.66
C LEU A 864 61.25 3.67 5.63
N ILE A 865 62.21 2.76 5.43
CA ILE A 865 63.47 2.70 6.21
C ILE A 865 64.26 4.00 6.04
N ASN A 866 64.47 4.45 4.80
CA ASN A 866 65.20 5.68 4.52
C ASN A 866 64.50 6.89 5.13
N LEU A 867 63.16 6.94 5.02
CA LEU A 867 62.35 7.99 5.62
C LEU A 867 62.52 8.02 7.15
N PHE A 868 62.43 6.89 7.83
CA PHE A 868 62.63 6.84 9.29
C PHE A 868 64.03 7.27 9.72
N LEU A 869 65.07 6.83 8.99
CA LEU A 869 66.45 7.24 9.26
C LEU A 869 66.67 8.74 9.05
N GLU A 870 66.07 9.33 8.02
CA GLU A 870 66.12 10.78 7.75
C GLU A 870 65.52 11.59 8.90
N TYR A 871 64.42 11.10 9.48
CA TYR A 871 63.70 11.75 10.57
C TYR A 871 64.17 11.34 11.98
N GLY A 872 65.32 10.65 12.09
CA GLY A 872 66.04 10.45 13.35
C GLY A 872 65.89 9.08 14.01
N ALA A 873 65.38 8.07 13.30
CA ALA A 873 65.43 6.69 13.77
C ALA A 873 66.89 6.22 13.94
N ILE A 874 67.22 5.66 15.10
CA ILE A 874 68.59 5.27 15.43
C ILE A 874 68.73 3.74 15.39
N LEU A 875 69.60 3.25 14.51
CA LEU A 875 70.06 1.86 14.49
C LEU A 875 71.18 1.66 15.54
N ASN A 876 70.86 1.79 16.84
CA ASN A 876 71.83 1.62 17.94
C ASN A 876 71.56 0.35 18.77
N GLU A 877 72.44 0.05 19.73
CA GLU A 877 72.29 -1.10 20.64
C GLU A 877 70.99 -1.04 21.45
N GLU A 878 70.53 0.16 21.82
CA GLU A 878 69.34 0.37 22.64
C GLU A 878 68.06 -0.06 21.90
N ALA A 879 67.96 0.22 20.60
CA ALA A 879 66.87 -0.26 19.75
C ALA A 879 66.80 -1.80 19.67
N ILE A 880 67.96 -2.49 19.70
CA ILE A 880 68.05 -3.96 19.65
C ILE A 880 67.63 -4.61 20.98
N TYR A 881 67.93 -3.98 22.11
CA TYR A 881 67.52 -4.47 23.43
C TYR A 881 66.00 -4.48 23.60
N ASN A 882 65.31 -3.55 22.94
CA ASN A 882 63.87 -3.35 23.06
C ASN A 882 63.04 -4.20 22.09
N THR A 883 63.64 -4.80 21.06
CA THR A 883 62.97 -5.77 20.17
C THR A 883 63.00 -7.15 20.83
N GLU A 884 61.90 -7.90 20.98
CA GLU A 884 61.94 -9.26 21.57
C GLU A 884 62.26 -10.37 20.56
N ASP A 885 61.95 -10.17 19.27
CA ASP A 885 62.15 -11.14 18.21
C ASP A 885 63.62 -11.26 17.77
N GLU A 886 64.16 -12.47 17.83
CA GLU A 886 65.57 -12.77 17.49
C GLU A 886 65.85 -12.49 16.01
N LYS A 887 64.88 -12.72 15.12
CA LYS A 887 65.04 -12.54 13.68
C LYS A 887 65.04 -11.06 13.29
N THR A 888 64.16 -10.23 13.85
CA THR A 888 64.18 -8.78 13.67
C THR A 888 65.47 -8.17 14.24
N ARG A 889 65.94 -8.63 15.41
CA ARG A 889 67.25 -8.20 15.98
C ARG A 889 68.41 -8.51 15.04
N ASP A 890 68.46 -9.73 14.51
CA ASP A 890 69.48 -10.15 13.56
C ASP A 890 69.43 -9.31 12.27
N HIS A 891 68.24 -9.05 11.71
CA HIS A 891 68.07 -8.20 10.54
C HIS A 891 68.50 -6.74 10.77
N ILE A 892 68.16 -6.16 11.94
CA ILE A 892 68.63 -4.83 12.35
C ILE A 892 70.17 -4.81 12.42
N GLN A 893 70.79 -5.85 12.98
CA GLN A 893 72.25 -5.98 13.05
C GLN A 893 72.90 -6.16 11.67
N GLY A 894 72.26 -6.91 10.76
CA GLY A 894 72.67 -7.04 9.36
C GLY A 894 72.68 -5.69 8.64
N TRP A 895 71.64 -4.88 8.82
CA TRP A 895 71.58 -3.52 8.26
C TRP A 895 72.56 -2.54 8.92
N ARG A 896 72.82 -2.65 10.23
CA ARG A 896 73.89 -1.90 10.91
C ARG A 896 75.26 -2.27 10.36
N LEU A 897 75.51 -3.56 10.13
CA LEU A 897 76.76 -4.06 9.57
C LEU A 897 76.97 -3.53 8.15
N TYR A 898 75.93 -3.56 7.31
CA TYR A 898 75.94 -2.96 5.98
C TYR A 898 76.31 -1.46 6.01
N HIS A 899 75.65 -0.68 6.88
CA HIS A 899 75.95 0.75 7.00
C HIS A 899 77.36 1.03 7.53
N ALA A 900 77.85 0.24 8.50
CA ALA A 900 79.21 0.36 9.02
C ALA A 900 80.26 0.10 7.93
N ILE A 901 80.03 -0.89 7.06
CA ILE A 901 80.88 -1.20 5.90
C ILE A 901 80.87 -0.03 4.89
N ILE A 902 79.71 0.57 4.62
CA ILE A 902 79.61 1.74 3.75
C ILE A 902 80.34 2.95 4.34
N LYS A 903 80.34 3.11 5.66
CA LYS A 903 81.04 4.21 6.33
C LYS A 903 82.53 3.94 6.61
N ASN A 904 83.05 2.76 6.26
CA ASN A 904 84.39 2.29 6.63
C ASN A 904 84.65 2.35 8.15
N ASP A 905 83.63 2.04 8.96
CA ASP A 905 83.73 2.04 10.42
C ASP A 905 84.13 0.66 10.95
N LEU A 906 85.44 0.41 11.00
CA LEU A 906 85.99 -0.86 11.46
C LEU A 906 85.64 -1.18 12.93
N GLN A 907 85.53 -0.17 13.78
CA GLN A 907 85.20 -0.39 15.20
C GLN A 907 83.78 -0.93 15.34
N GLU A 908 82.84 -0.33 14.62
CA GLU A 908 81.45 -0.77 14.62
C GLU A 908 81.28 -2.13 13.96
N VAL A 909 82.02 -2.42 12.88
CA VAL A 909 82.07 -3.78 12.28
C VAL A 909 82.50 -4.81 13.32
N HIS A 910 83.62 -4.59 14.04
CA HIS A 910 84.06 -5.52 15.07
C HIS A 910 83.04 -5.69 16.20
N LYS A 911 82.40 -4.59 16.61
CA LYS A 911 81.39 -4.59 17.67
C LYS A 911 80.18 -5.43 17.29
N ILE A 912 79.66 -5.23 16.08
CA ILE A 912 78.50 -5.98 15.57
C ILE A 912 78.85 -7.45 15.41
N LEU A 913 79.99 -7.80 14.80
CA LEU A 913 80.38 -9.19 14.57
C LEU A 913 80.64 -9.97 15.86
N ARG A 914 81.05 -9.29 16.95
CA ARG A 914 81.16 -9.92 18.28
C ARG A 914 79.80 -10.20 18.90
N ALA A 915 78.83 -9.31 18.69
CA ALA A 915 77.51 -9.40 19.28
C ALA A 915 76.58 -10.34 18.49
N CYS A 916 76.58 -10.23 17.16
CA CYS A 916 75.77 -11.01 16.24
C CYS A 916 76.63 -11.45 15.03
N PRO A 917 77.31 -12.60 15.13
CA PRO A 917 78.09 -13.13 14.02
C PRO A 917 77.22 -13.53 12.81
N GLN A 918 75.95 -13.88 13.04
CA GLN A 918 74.99 -14.26 11.99
C GLN A 918 74.72 -13.11 10.99
N ALA A 919 74.88 -11.85 11.43
CA ALA A 919 74.69 -10.65 10.61
C ALA A 919 75.51 -10.66 9.31
N LEU A 920 76.65 -11.37 9.28
CA LEU A 920 77.50 -11.55 8.10
C LEU A 920 76.78 -12.16 6.89
N ASN A 921 75.81 -13.03 7.16
CA ASN A 921 75.15 -13.81 6.13
C ASN A 921 73.77 -13.27 5.78
N ILE A 922 73.32 -12.23 6.49
CA ILE A 922 72.03 -11.59 6.26
C ILE A 922 72.18 -10.72 5.02
N PRO A 923 71.56 -11.09 3.90
CA PRO A 923 71.68 -10.29 2.70
C PRO A 923 70.89 -8.99 2.83
N THR A 924 71.42 -7.95 2.21
CA THR A 924 70.62 -6.78 1.82
C THR A 924 69.51 -7.19 0.86
N TYR A 925 68.56 -6.28 0.66
CA TYR A 925 67.43 -6.45 -0.24
C TYR A 925 67.81 -6.80 -1.70
N GLN A 926 68.96 -6.29 -2.16
CA GLN A 926 69.53 -6.60 -3.48
C GLN A 926 70.08 -8.05 -3.56
N GLY A 927 70.07 -8.78 -2.44
CA GLY A 927 70.51 -10.17 -2.32
C GLY A 927 71.97 -10.32 -1.91
N PHE A 928 72.68 -9.20 -1.73
CA PHE A 928 74.09 -9.16 -1.41
C PHE A 928 74.33 -9.19 0.09
N THR A 929 75.20 -10.08 0.54
CA THR A 929 75.74 -10.09 1.89
C THR A 929 76.63 -8.86 2.15
N PRO A 930 76.83 -8.49 3.42
CA PRO A 930 77.86 -7.56 3.85
C PRO A 930 79.22 -7.77 3.15
N CYS A 931 79.64 -9.02 2.96
CA CYS A 931 80.89 -9.36 2.26
C CYS A 931 80.86 -9.08 0.76
N GLU A 932 79.74 -9.38 0.08
CA GLU A 932 79.60 -9.08 -1.36
C GLU A 932 79.68 -7.57 -1.62
N ILE A 933 79.07 -6.77 -0.74
CA ILE A 933 79.08 -5.31 -0.80
C ILE A 933 80.47 -4.74 -0.49
N ALA A 934 81.15 -5.34 0.49
CA ALA A 934 82.51 -4.97 0.85
C ALA A 934 83.49 -5.14 -0.33
N ILE A 935 83.28 -6.16 -1.16
CA ILE A 935 84.13 -6.51 -2.30
C ILE A 935 83.85 -5.62 -3.52
N GLU A 936 82.61 -5.19 -3.72
CA GLU A 936 82.23 -4.29 -4.84
C GLU A 936 82.72 -2.85 -4.64
N LYS A 937 82.90 -2.43 -3.39
CA LYS A 937 83.25 -1.04 -3.06
C LYS A 937 84.74 -0.78 -3.25
N GLU A 938 85.10 0.06 -4.23
CA GLU A 938 86.50 0.37 -4.60
C GLU A 938 87.37 0.92 -3.45
N ASN A 939 86.77 1.63 -2.48
CA ASN A 939 87.48 2.33 -1.39
C ASN A 939 87.15 1.75 0.00
N ILE A 940 87.05 0.43 0.14
CA ILE A 940 86.89 -0.19 1.45
C ILE A 940 88.21 -0.28 2.21
N ASP A 941 88.18 -0.11 3.54
CA ASP A 941 89.34 -0.40 4.38
C ASP A 941 89.69 -1.90 4.26
N PRO A 942 90.91 -2.26 3.81
CA PRO A 942 91.34 -3.66 3.70
C PRO A 942 91.23 -4.44 5.02
N LEU A 943 91.30 -3.74 6.16
CA LEU A 943 91.14 -4.35 7.48
C LEU A 943 89.68 -4.75 7.76
N ILE A 944 88.70 -4.02 7.23
CA ILE A 944 87.28 -4.40 7.30
C ILE A 944 87.04 -5.66 6.48
N LEU A 945 87.49 -5.68 5.22
CA LEU A 945 87.29 -6.83 4.36
C LEU A 945 87.99 -8.09 4.91
N SER A 946 89.24 -7.96 5.37
CA SER A 946 89.94 -9.08 6.01
C SER A 946 89.26 -9.55 7.29
N THR A 947 88.67 -8.64 8.09
CA THR A 947 87.87 -8.99 9.28
C THR A 947 86.63 -9.81 8.90
N LEU A 948 85.89 -9.37 7.89
CA LEU A 948 84.70 -10.06 7.40
C LEU A 948 85.04 -11.46 6.88
N LEU A 949 86.09 -11.56 6.04
CA LEU A 949 86.54 -12.83 5.44
C LEU A 949 87.13 -13.80 6.49
N SER A 950 87.76 -13.29 7.53
CA SER A 950 88.35 -14.14 8.58
C SER A 950 87.31 -14.71 9.55
N SER A 951 86.04 -14.28 9.45
CA SER A 951 85.00 -14.79 10.34
C SER A 951 84.64 -16.24 10.00
N PRO A 952 84.67 -17.17 10.97
CA PRO A 952 84.27 -18.56 10.74
C PRO A 952 82.77 -18.72 10.49
N HIS A 953 81.98 -17.66 10.78
CA HIS A 953 80.55 -17.65 10.58
C HIS A 953 80.14 -17.21 9.18
N LEU A 954 81.06 -16.70 8.34
CA LEU A 954 80.76 -16.31 6.98
C LEU A 954 80.48 -17.55 6.11
N ASP A 955 79.28 -17.61 5.53
CA ASP A 955 78.91 -18.65 4.58
C ASP A 955 79.45 -18.32 3.18
N LEU A 956 80.65 -18.82 2.89
CA LEU A 956 81.30 -18.68 1.59
C LEU A 956 80.66 -19.54 0.48
N GLN A 957 79.80 -20.49 0.86
CA GLN A 957 79.10 -21.39 -0.04
C GLN A 957 77.73 -20.83 -0.47
N ARG A 958 77.25 -19.79 0.21
CA ARG A 958 76.00 -19.09 -0.10
C ARG A 958 76.00 -18.60 -1.55
N LYS A 959 74.91 -18.92 -2.25
CA LYS A 959 74.62 -18.39 -3.59
C LYS A 959 73.63 -17.23 -3.46
N ASN A 960 73.93 -16.11 -4.12
CA ASN A 960 73.02 -14.96 -4.17
C ASN A 960 71.81 -15.22 -5.08
N LYS A 961 70.91 -14.23 -5.24
CA LYS A 961 69.69 -14.36 -6.09
C LYS A 961 70.00 -14.71 -7.55
N LYS A 962 71.20 -14.39 -8.06
CA LYS A 962 71.67 -14.77 -9.41
C LYS A 962 72.36 -16.14 -9.44
N GLY A 963 72.36 -16.85 -8.32
CA GLY A 963 72.98 -18.16 -8.14
C GLY A 963 74.48 -18.15 -8.02
N LYS A 964 75.11 -16.99 -7.84
CA LYS A 964 76.57 -16.82 -7.79
C LYS A 964 77.06 -16.79 -6.36
N THR A 965 78.22 -17.39 -6.11
CA THR A 965 78.89 -17.36 -4.81
C THR A 965 79.77 -16.11 -4.70
N LEU A 966 80.28 -15.82 -3.50
CA LEU A 966 81.16 -14.66 -3.27
C LEU A 966 82.34 -14.60 -4.26
N LEU A 967 82.94 -15.76 -4.58
CA LEU A 967 84.06 -15.87 -5.50
C LEU A 967 83.65 -15.58 -6.95
N HIS A 968 82.51 -16.12 -7.40
CA HIS A 968 81.95 -15.79 -8.73
C HIS A 968 81.65 -14.29 -8.85
N TYR A 969 81.15 -13.69 -7.77
CA TYR A 969 80.81 -12.27 -7.75
C TYR A 969 82.07 -11.39 -7.81
N ALA A 970 83.13 -11.74 -7.07
CA ALA A 970 84.41 -11.03 -7.10
C ALA A 970 85.08 -11.07 -8.47
N ILE A 971 85.09 -12.22 -9.14
CA ILE A 971 85.71 -12.38 -10.48
C ILE A 971 84.94 -11.59 -11.53
N GLN A 972 83.61 -11.67 -11.51
CA GLN A 972 82.77 -10.99 -12.49
C GLN A 972 82.92 -9.47 -12.45
N ASN A 973 83.08 -8.90 -11.26
CA ASN A 973 83.14 -7.44 -11.07
C ASN A 973 84.57 -6.87 -11.15
N GLU A 974 85.55 -7.65 -11.65
CA GLU A 974 86.95 -7.21 -11.85
C GLU A 974 87.56 -6.51 -10.62
N VAL A 975 87.32 -7.06 -9.43
CA VAL A 975 87.75 -6.43 -8.17
C VAL A 975 89.28 -6.34 -8.07
N SER A 976 89.76 -5.40 -7.25
CA SER A 976 91.19 -5.14 -7.14
C SER A 976 92.00 -6.39 -6.77
N ILE A 977 93.24 -6.47 -7.26
CA ILE A 977 94.16 -7.58 -6.97
C ILE A 977 94.33 -7.80 -5.47
N ASP A 978 94.27 -6.74 -4.66
CA ASP A 978 94.39 -6.83 -3.20
C ASP A 978 93.17 -7.51 -2.57
N VAL A 979 91.95 -7.15 -3.00
CA VAL A 979 90.69 -7.78 -2.59
C VAL A 979 90.66 -9.24 -3.02
N PHE A 980 91.06 -9.51 -4.26
CA PHE A 980 91.13 -10.87 -4.81
C PHE A 980 92.16 -11.73 -4.07
N SER A 981 93.32 -11.16 -3.73
CA SER A 981 94.35 -11.84 -2.95
C SER A 981 93.90 -12.15 -1.53
N LEU A 982 93.08 -11.29 -0.91
CA LEU A 982 92.50 -11.54 0.41
C LEU A 982 91.47 -12.67 0.38
N LEU A 983 90.65 -12.74 -0.67
CA LEU A 983 89.73 -13.85 -0.90
C LEU A 983 90.49 -15.17 -1.03
N LEU A 984 91.46 -15.27 -1.95
CA LEU A 984 92.20 -16.50 -2.19
C LEU A 984 93.04 -16.99 -1.00
N LYS A 985 93.43 -16.10 -0.08
CA LYS A 985 94.11 -16.47 1.16
C LYS A 985 93.21 -17.14 2.19
N ASN A 986 91.89 -17.04 2.02
CA ASN A 986 90.94 -17.68 2.92
C ASN A 986 90.87 -19.18 2.61
N PRO A 987 91.30 -20.06 3.54
CA PRO A 987 91.37 -21.50 3.29
C PRO A 987 90.00 -22.16 3.09
N ASN A 988 88.91 -21.47 3.45
CA ASN A 988 87.55 -21.98 3.33
C ASN A 988 86.87 -21.60 2.00
N ILE A 989 87.54 -20.84 1.12
CA ILE A 989 87.04 -20.60 -0.23
C ILE A 989 87.30 -21.82 -1.10
N ASP A 990 86.23 -22.44 -1.57
CA ASP A 990 86.30 -23.50 -2.57
C ASP A 990 86.43 -22.89 -3.97
N LEU A 991 87.59 -23.10 -4.59
CA LEU A 991 87.88 -22.61 -5.95
C LEU A 991 87.09 -23.35 -7.03
N ASN A 992 86.56 -24.54 -6.72
CA ASN A 992 85.77 -25.37 -7.64
C ASN A 992 84.27 -25.23 -7.42
N ILE A 993 83.85 -24.29 -6.56
CA ILE A 993 82.43 -24.05 -6.26
C ILE A 993 81.69 -23.66 -7.54
N ILE A 994 80.52 -24.27 -7.78
CA ILE A 994 79.72 -23.98 -8.99
C ILE A 994 78.56 -23.03 -8.68
N ASP A 995 78.24 -22.13 -9.61
CA ASP A 995 77.03 -21.30 -9.53
C ASP A 995 75.75 -22.14 -9.77
N ASN A 996 74.56 -21.53 -9.77
CA ASN A 996 73.31 -22.27 -10.07
C ASN A 996 73.17 -22.73 -11.52
N PHE A 997 74.08 -22.33 -12.40
CA PHE A 997 74.15 -22.74 -13.81
C PHE A 997 75.29 -23.73 -14.04
N GLU A 998 75.81 -24.34 -12.97
CA GLU A 998 76.93 -25.29 -12.99
C GLU A 998 78.24 -24.72 -13.54
N ARG A 999 78.39 -23.39 -13.55
CA ARG A 999 79.63 -22.74 -14.00
C ARG A 999 80.61 -22.61 -12.84
N PRO A 1000 81.89 -22.95 -13.03
CA PRO A 1000 82.93 -22.63 -12.06
C PRO A 1000 83.21 -21.11 -12.05
N PRO A 1001 83.93 -20.59 -11.03
CA PRO A 1001 84.23 -19.17 -10.94
C PRO A 1001 85.22 -18.71 -12.01
N VAL A 1002 86.01 -19.64 -12.56
CA VAL A 1002 86.98 -19.41 -13.64
C VAL A 1002 86.76 -20.49 -14.71
N ASP A 1003 86.63 -20.10 -15.98
CA ASP A 1003 86.33 -21.01 -17.10
C ASP A 1003 87.51 -21.95 -17.50
N SER A 1004 88.68 -21.81 -16.86
CA SER A 1004 89.83 -22.71 -16.97
C SER A 1004 90.80 -22.46 -15.79
N PRO A 1005 91.44 -23.48 -15.21
CA PRO A 1005 92.33 -23.37 -14.06
C PRO A 1005 93.50 -22.39 -14.24
#